data_AF-A0AAD5BP82-F1
#
_entry.id   AF-A0AAD5BP82-F1
#
_cell.length_a   1.000
_cell.length_b   1.000
_cell.length_c   1.000
_cell.angle_alpha   90.00
_cell.angle_beta   90.00
_cell.angle_gamma   90.00
#
_symmetry.space_group_name_H-M   'P 1'
#
loop_
_entity.id
_entity.type
_entity.pdbx_description
1 polymer ?
#
loop_
_entity_poly.entity_id
_entity_poly.type
_entity_poly.pdbx_seq_one_letter_code
_entity_poly.pdbx_strand_id
1 'polypeptide(L)'
;MLLGFHMDGNCNSLTPKKRPNDGGSDSRRVYKLKILLPNGTTVLVEISQGTELITVNELVNKVKQQAEKTSDPKKSVNWDADLCFIDDCDYVFRNCLRLTKLEPNRVYYLRLDDGSQPAMIYYKDNSLQAVWANDESDRRLISVEVSNEKISIFDTGPGMDSVSIEKWGEMGATLHKAYKSQVIGGKPPYLKPAFGMFGYGGYIASMHLGRRIEVSSKTKIGKKVYILHLERDALVSGSVSGSKATWRTYGGLRDPTNDELELSPGESFTKVEIFEPTMRSTNIRQLKCKLKDIYFPYIQHDDLSKEGRTVTPIEFQVNGDDLADTPGGEVEVTNLASCIGPEFILEVRFKLNHDNATMTSSQGTRSSNEANARLRCVYFPLKDGKESIESLIEALKEDGYDYIEEFGNFRHVSCRWLGRLLPDACWTDFAHHDPYTTALMNLGSKQSLEKDSGVDIDIRRDGKSLNLTQLDEQYQLWLMEMHEKYDEVDSGVDEHVLIVNPSNKKELHISNDGDTRIICRTIDISEKDGCLLESVEENLKFNLQKSQSLPINVIDAGKCLAVADSERNNQIVKNYQNRPSSIEILNTRQCRELGIEASLPDEPEIIAVVRPGTYKSGIPSKHLDQKYVMKDNFEMSLVITYSTNKKPQDEHKFYSGRVAPSSLRDFHGLYVFKPRCTSHPLFQNAGVFTFTFSIGDSSCAKRVVKVPVKAACAACDVYNLILYTLGPFIEKKTGNDAELQEQLEAEWTVSKNLQMRNDQLAMNLAWQN
;
A
#
# COMPACT_ATOMS: atom_id res chain seq x y z
N MET A 1 -0.31 16.08 -38.21
CA MET A 1 0.48 16.06 -39.45
C MET A 1 1.92 15.83 -39.03
N LEU A 2 2.52 14.73 -39.47
CA LEU A 2 3.78 14.17 -39.00
C LEU A 2 4.96 15.16 -39.04
N LEU A 3 5.83 15.08 -38.04
CA LEU A 3 7.29 15.11 -38.24
C LEU A 3 7.93 14.27 -37.12
N GLY A 4 8.26 13.02 -37.46
CA GLY A 4 9.09 12.15 -36.64
C GLY A 4 10.56 12.48 -36.85
N PHE A 5 11.33 12.42 -35.77
CA PHE A 5 12.78 12.27 -35.84
C PHE A 5 13.15 10.88 -35.33
N HIS A 6 13.49 10.04 -36.31
CA HIS A 6 14.38 8.88 -36.13
C HIS A 6 15.71 9.40 -35.56
N MET A 7 16.12 8.89 -34.41
CA MET A 7 17.54 8.90 -34.02
C MET A 7 18.05 7.49 -34.26
N ASP A 8 18.66 7.30 -35.44
CA ASP A 8 19.46 6.12 -35.74
C ASP A 8 20.59 5.99 -34.72
N GLY A 9 20.69 4.82 -34.10
CA GLY A 9 21.82 4.44 -33.29
C GLY A 9 23.07 4.28 -34.15
N ASN A 10 24.06 5.16 -33.99
CA ASN A 10 25.45 4.85 -34.33
C ASN A 10 26.46 5.89 -33.77
N CYS A 11 27.39 5.41 -32.92
CA CYS A 11 28.71 5.93 -32.49
C CYS A 11 28.84 5.86 -30.94
N ASN A 12 29.56 4.91 -30.34
CA ASN A 12 31.03 4.68 -30.26
C ASN A 12 31.77 5.63 -29.29
N SER A 13 32.23 5.11 -28.14
CA SER A 13 33.57 5.42 -27.60
C SER A 13 34.05 4.42 -26.53
N LEU A 14 34.98 3.53 -26.92
CA LEU A 14 36.06 3.02 -26.06
C LEU A 14 37.36 3.42 -26.78
N THR A 15 38.16 4.30 -26.18
CA THR A 15 39.24 4.99 -26.92
C THR A 15 40.58 4.24 -26.94
N PRO A 16 41.33 4.18 -28.06
CA PRO A 16 42.65 3.53 -28.18
C PRO A 16 43.90 4.24 -27.65
N LYS A 17 44.89 3.46 -27.15
CA LYS A 17 46.33 3.83 -27.18
C LYS A 17 47.19 2.65 -27.69
N LYS A 18 47.98 2.90 -28.74
CA LYS A 18 48.94 1.97 -29.37
C LYS A 18 50.22 1.82 -28.52
N ARG A 19 50.76 0.59 -28.43
CA ARG A 19 52.18 0.34 -28.09
C ARG A 19 53.01 0.13 -29.36
N PRO A 20 54.35 0.31 -29.32
CA PRO A 20 55.22 -0.06 -30.43
C PRO A 20 55.25 -1.58 -30.61
N ASN A 21 55.33 -2.02 -31.87
CA ASN A 21 55.46 -3.44 -32.24
C ASN A 21 56.65 -4.09 -31.53
N ASP A 22 56.38 -5.13 -30.75
CA ASP A 22 57.40 -6.11 -30.40
C ASP A 22 56.97 -7.47 -30.99
N GLY A 23 57.89 -8.06 -31.76
CA GLY A 23 57.61 -9.20 -32.62
C GLY A 23 57.54 -10.53 -31.89
N GLY A 24 56.63 -11.40 -32.33
CA GLY A 24 56.79 -12.85 -32.33
C GLY A 24 56.61 -13.60 -31.00
N SER A 25 55.38 -14.01 -30.70
CA SER A 25 55.06 -15.32 -30.13
C SER A 25 53.54 -15.52 -30.21
N ASP A 26 53.11 -16.72 -30.64
CA ASP A 26 51.73 -17.15 -30.84
C ASP A 26 50.96 -17.22 -29.50
N SER A 27 50.70 -16.03 -28.95
CA SER A 27 49.96 -15.83 -27.72
C SER A 27 48.47 -15.82 -28.07
N ARG A 28 47.72 -16.76 -27.48
CA ARG A 28 46.25 -16.80 -27.55
C ARG A 28 45.70 -15.37 -27.44
N ARG A 29 45.07 -14.91 -28.51
CA ARG A 29 44.41 -13.61 -28.55
C ARG A 29 43.25 -13.65 -27.55
N VAL A 30 43.25 -12.75 -26.58
CA VAL A 30 42.24 -12.67 -25.51
C VAL A 30 41.82 -11.23 -25.29
N TYR A 31 40.56 -10.98 -24.95
CA TYR A 31 40.14 -9.69 -24.39
C TYR A 31 40.58 -9.62 -22.94
N LYS A 32 41.27 -8.55 -22.54
CA LYS A 32 41.75 -8.37 -21.17
C LYS A 32 40.92 -7.27 -20.51
N LEU A 33 40.13 -7.62 -19.50
CA LEU A 33 39.32 -6.68 -18.73
C LEU A 33 39.94 -6.52 -17.34
N LYS A 34 40.40 -5.33 -17.01
CA LYS A 34 40.92 -4.98 -15.68
C LYS A 34 39.81 -4.28 -14.90
N ILE A 35 39.31 -4.96 -13.89
CA ILE A 35 38.07 -4.66 -13.18
C ILE A 35 38.38 -4.17 -11.79
N LEU A 36 37.97 -2.94 -11.49
CA LEU A 36 38.07 -2.36 -10.16
C LEU A 36 36.84 -2.72 -9.34
N LEU A 37 37.06 -3.32 -8.18
CA LEU A 37 36.01 -3.72 -7.26
C LEU A 37 35.70 -2.59 -6.26
N PRO A 38 34.47 -2.55 -5.73
CA PRO A 38 34.03 -1.65 -4.65
C PRO A 38 34.95 -1.64 -3.43
N ASN A 39 35.55 -2.80 -3.11
CA ASN A 39 36.47 -2.93 -1.99
C ASN A 39 37.90 -2.41 -2.28
N GLY A 40 38.13 -1.79 -3.45
CA GLY A 40 39.42 -1.24 -3.89
C GLY A 40 40.35 -2.26 -4.55
N THR A 41 39.98 -3.54 -4.62
CA THR A 41 40.78 -4.58 -5.29
C THR A 41 40.65 -4.43 -6.80
N THR A 42 41.76 -4.61 -7.53
CA THR A 42 41.71 -4.69 -9.00
C THR A 42 41.95 -6.12 -9.45
N VAL A 43 41.04 -6.63 -10.28
CA VAL A 43 41.04 -8.01 -10.80
C VAL A 43 41.24 -7.98 -12.30
N LEU A 44 42.12 -8.84 -12.83
CA LEU A 44 42.27 -9.02 -14.28
C LEU A 44 41.47 -10.25 -14.73
N VAL A 45 40.53 -10.06 -15.65
CA VAL A 45 39.75 -11.12 -16.30
C VAL A 45 40.16 -11.22 -17.76
N GLU A 46 40.60 -12.40 -18.19
CA GLU A 46 40.90 -12.68 -19.59
C GLU A 46 39.75 -13.50 -20.22
N ILE A 47 39.29 -13.07 -21.40
CA ILE A 47 38.21 -13.73 -22.16
C ILE A 47 38.76 -14.16 -23.52
N SER A 48 38.53 -15.41 -23.91
CA SER A 48 39.00 -15.96 -25.19
C SER A 48 38.49 -15.17 -26.39
N GLN A 49 39.35 -14.92 -27.39
CA GLN A 49 38.90 -14.41 -28.67
C GLN A 49 37.97 -15.43 -29.34
N GLY A 50 36.77 -14.99 -29.74
CA GLY A 50 35.68 -15.83 -30.25
C GLY A 50 34.37 -15.65 -29.48
N THR A 51 34.43 -15.14 -28.26
CA THR A 51 33.24 -14.69 -27.53
C THR A 51 32.76 -13.36 -28.10
N GLU A 52 31.55 -13.31 -28.65
CA GLU A 52 30.99 -12.09 -29.23
C GLU A 52 30.46 -11.10 -28.18
N LEU A 53 30.00 -11.65 -27.07
CA LEU A 53 29.15 -11.04 -26.06
C LEU A 53 29.42 -11.74 -24.72
N ILE A 54 29.50 -10.99 -23.63
CA ILE A 54 29.47 -11.54 -22.26
C ILE A 54 28.38 -10.84 -21.46
N THR A 55 27.53 -11.59 -20.78
CA THR A 55 26.52 -11.02 -19.89
C THR A 55 27.15 -10.48 -18.61
N VAL A 56 26.48 -9.54 -17.94
CA VAL A 56 26.95 -9.01 -16.65
C VAL A 56 27.11 -10.13 -15.64
N ASN A 57 26.13 -11.03 -15.51
CA ASN A 57 26.20 -12.17 -14.59
C ASN A 57 27.39 -13.10 -14.87
N GLU A 58 27.68 -13.41 -16.14
CA GLU A 58 28.84 -14.21 -16.50
C GLU A 58 30.16 -13.50 -16.17
N LEU A 59 30.23 -12.19 -16.38
CA LEU A 59 31.40 -11.40 -16.05
C LEU A 59 31.60 -11.29 -14.54
N VAL A 60 30.54 -11.03 -13.76
CA VAL A 60 30.54 -11.05 -12.28
C VAL A 60 31.08 -12.38 -11.77
N ASN A 61 30.60 -13.51 -12.29
CA ASN A 61 31.07 -14.83 -11.85
C ASN A 61 32.57 -15.02 -12.10
N LYS A 62 33.08 -14.57 -13.25
CA LYS A 62 34.52 -14.59 -13.54
C LYS A 62 35.32 -13.68 -12.62
N VAL A 63 34.79 -12.49 -12.34
CA VAL A 63 35.39 -11.51 -11.43
C VAL A 63 35.47 -12.07 -10.01
N LYS A 64 34.37 -12.63 -9.50
CA LYS A 64 34.28 -13.25 -8.17
C LYS A 64 35.31 -14.37 -8.01
N GLN A 65 35.42 -15.28 -9.00
CA GLN A 65 36.43 -16.35 -9.01
C GLN A 65 37.87 -15.85 -8.99
N GLN A 66 38.15 -14.70 -9.59
CA GLN A 66 39.50 -14.12 -9.60
C GLN A 66 39.78 -13.27 -8.35
N ALA A 67 38.76 -12.62 -7.78
CA ALA A 67 38.82 -11.92 -6.51
C ALA A 67 39.13 -12.87 -5.35
N GLU A 68 38.48 -14.04 -5.31
CA GLU A 68 38.72 -15.09 -4.30
C GLU A 68 40.17 -15.62 -4.33
N LYS A 69 40.84 -15.56 -5.49
CA LYS A 69 42.25 -15.97 -5.64
C LYS A 69 43.25 -14.89 -5.22
N THR A 70 42.82 -13.62 -5.18
CA THR A 70 43.68 -12.46 -4.94
C THR A 70 43.44 -11.78 -3.59
N SER A 71 42.36 -12.09 -2.87
CA SER A 71 42.01 -11.38 -1.64
C SER A 71 42.76 -11.90 -0.40
N ASP A 72 43.32 -10.98 0.39
CA ASP A 72 43.47 -11.13 1.84
C ASP A 72 42.06 -11.04 2.45
N PRO A 73 41.60 -11.99 3.29
CA PRO A 73 40.19 -12.24 3.69
C PRO A 73 39.42 -11.13 4.42
N LYS A 74 39.88 -9.88 4.38
CA LYS A 74 39.44 -8.84 5.32
C LYS A 74 38.21 -8.03 4.91
N LYS A 75 37.76 -8.00 3.64
CA LYS A 75 36.60 -7.16 3.19
C LYS A 75 35.83 -7.73 1.98
N SER A 76 34.52 -7.94 2.15
CA SER A 76 33.59 -8.51 1.16
C SER A 76 33.02 -7.46 0.19
N VAL A 77 32.90 -7.82 -1.08
CA VAL A 77 32.05 -7.12 -2.08
C VAL A 77 30.61 -7.60 -1.88
N ASN A 78 29.61 -6.73 -2.01
CA ASN A 78 28.21 -7.15 -1.98
C ASN A 78 27.84 -7.82 -3.31
N TRP A 79 28.02 -9.13 -3.40
CA TRP A 79 27.76 -9.87 -4.63
C TRP A 79 26.27 -10.09 -4.91
N ASP A 80 25.39 -9.79 -3.95
CA ASP A 80 23.95 -10.03 -4.03
C ASP A 80 23.16 -8.77 -4.45
N ALA A 81 23.85 -7.65 -4.68
CA ALA A 81 23.27 -6.40 -5.19
C ALA A 81 22.87 -6.48 -6.68
N ASP A 82 22.13 -5.49 -7.18
CA ASP A 82 21.91 -5.30 -8.63
C ASP A 82 23.21 -4.79 -9.29
N LEU A 83 24.11 -5.72 -9.58
CA LEU A 83 25.45 -5.43 -10.06
C LEU A 83 25.43 -4.90 -11.51
N CYS A 84 26.22 -3.86 -11.77
CA CYS A 84 26.51 -3.43 -13.13
C CYS A 84 27.99 -3.14 -13.34
N PHE A 85 28.43 -3.12 -14.60
CA PHE A 85 29.79 -2.69 -14.95
C PHE A 85 29.76 -1.32 -15.59
N ILE A 86 30.76 -0.51 -15.32
CA ILE A 86 30.88 0.85 -15.87
C ILE A 86 32.25 0.97 -16.53
N ASP A 87 32.32 1.42 -17.77
CA ASP A 87 33.61 1.66 -18.44
C ASP A 87 34.21 3.05 -18.13
N ASP A 88 35.34 3.36 -18.77
CA ASP A 88 36.06 4.62 -18.64
C ASP A 88 35.35 5.83 -19.27
N CYS A 89 34.20 5.61 -19.94
CA CYS A 89 33.34 6.62 -20.52
C CYS A 89 32.00 6.72 -19.79
N ASP A 90 31.91 6.15 -18.58
CA ASP A 90 30.71 6.08 -17.74
C ASP A 90 29.53 5.34 -18.40
N TYR A 91 29.78 4.50 -19.39
CA TYR A 91 28.74 3.69 -19.99
C TYR A 91 28.40 2.51 -19.06
N VAL A 92 27.13 2.43 -18.65
CA VAL A 92 26.63 1.41 -17.74
C VAL A 92 26.19 0.16 -18.51
N PHE A 93 26.89 -0.93 -18.28
CA PHE A 93 26.53 -2.27 -18.74
C PHE A 93 25.69 -2.95 -17.65
N ARG A 94 24.36 -2.90 -17.80
CA ARG A 94 23.41 -3.63 -16.93
C ARG A 94 23.09 -5.04 -17.43
N ASN A 95 23.12 -5.24 -18.74
CA ASN A 95 22.74 -6.52 -19.35
C ASN A 95 23.96 -7.28 -19.84
N CYS A 96 24.76 -6.66 -20.71
CA CYS A 96 25.89 -7.33 -21.33
C CYS A 96 26.91 -6.40 -22.01
N LEU A 97 28.11 -6.92 -22.23
CA LEU A 97 29.22 -6.28 -22.92
C LEU A 97 29.48 -6.97 -24.28
N ARG A 98 29.41 -6.22 -25.38
CA ARG A 98 29.75 -6.71 -26.73
C ARG A 98 31.26 -6.66 -26.94
N LEU A 99 31.89 -7.83 -27.00
CA LEU A 99 33.34 -7.97 -27.12
C LEU A 99 33.83 -7.87 -28.58
N THR A 100 32.97 -8.12 -29.57
CA THR A 100 33.32 -7.96 -31.00
C THR A 100 33.76 -6.55 -31.39
N LYS A 101 33.40 -5.55 -30.58
CA LYS A 101 33.82 -4.16 -30.75
C LYS A 101 35.17 -3.84 -30.11
N LEU A 102 35.77 -4.78 -29.38
CA LEU A 102 37.04 -4.62 -28.69
C LEU A 102 38.18 -5.20 -29.52
N GLU A 103 39.35 -4.55 -29.47
CA GLU A 103 40.60 -5.11 -29.98
C GLU A 103 41.15 -6.17 -29.01
N PRO A 104 41.43 -7.41 -29.48
CA PRO A 104 42.07 -8.44 -28.67
C PRO A 104 43.49 -8.06 -28.22
N ASN A 105 43.94 -8.65 -27.11
CA ASN A 105 45.22 -8.42 -26.43
C ASN A 105 45.44 -7.00 -25.91
N ARG A 106 44.39 -6.19 -25.92
CA ARG A 106 44.34 -4.88 -25.30
C ARG A 106 43.59 -4.92 -23.97
N VAL A 107 44.04 -4.11 -23.01
CA VAL A 107 43.45 -4.03 -21.67
C VAL A 107 42.38 -2.94 -21.65
N TYR A 108 41.17 -3.32 -21.28
CA TYR A 108 40.02 -2.44 -21.07
C TYR A 108 39.73 -2.35 -19.58
N TYR A 109 39.32 -1.17 -19.11
CA TYR A 109 39.06 -0.92 -17.70
C TYR A 109 37.57 -0.87 -17.46
N LEU A 110 37.10 -1.58 -16.43
CA LEU A 110 35.72 -1.52 -15.96
C LEU A 110 35.72 -1.35 -14.45
N ARG A 111 34.68 -0.72 -13.91
CA ARG A 111 34.32 -0.76 -12.49
C ARG A 111 33.15 -1.72 -12.32
N LEU A 112 33.20 -2.55 -11.28
CA LEU A 112 32.00 -3.21 -10.77
C LEU A 112 31.30 -2.24 -9.82
N ASP A 113 30.07 -1.90 -10.12
CA ASP A 113 29.19 -1.12 -9.25
C ASP A 113 28.25 -2.07 -8.53
N ASP A 114 28.32 -2.07 -7.20
CA ASP A 114 27.46 -2.85 -6.31
C ASP A 114 26.47 -1.96 -5.54
N GLY A 115 26.26 -0.72 -6.00
CA GLY A 115 25.48 0.28 -5.29
C GLY A 115 26.26 1.03 -4.21
N SER A 116 27.58 0.82 -4.12
CA SER A 116 28.44 1.60 -3.22
C SER A 116 28.79 2.99 -3.78
N GLN A 117 29.02 3.93 -2.86
CA GLN A 117 28.93 5.37 -3.08
C GLN A 117 29.72 5.97 -4.25
N PRO A 118 29.21 7.05 -4.90
CA PRO A 118 29.90 7.83 -5.92
C PRO A 118 31.32 8.27 -5.54
N ALA A 119 32.24 8.21 -6.52
CA ALA A 119 33.65 8.58 -6.38
C ALA A 119 33.88 9.98 -5.75
N MET A 120 33.02 10.95 -6.06
CA MET A 120 33.08 12.32 -5.54
C MET A 120 32.80 12.44 -4.04
N ILE A 121 32.09 11.47 -3.44
CA ILE A 121 31.80 11.47 -2.00
C ILE A 121 33.09 11.21 -1.21
N TYR A 122 33.99 10.35 -1.69
CA TYR A 122 35.22 10.01 -0.97
C TYR A 122 36.19 11.18 -0.75
N TYR A 123 36.33 12.13 -1.69
CA TYR A 123 37.17 13.31 -1.49
C TYR A 123 36.59 14.26 -0.43
N LYS A 124 35.27 14.36 -0.42
CA LYS A 124 34.54 15.25 0.46
C LYS A 124 34.51 14.68 1.88
N ASP A 125 34.43 13.37 2.03
CA ASP A 125 34.62 12.68 3.31
C ASP A 125 36.02 12.96 3.91
N ASN A 126 37.06 12.91 3.08
CA ASN A 126 38.43 13.20 3.52
C ASN A 126 38.57 14.67 3.93
N SER A 127 38.01 15.59 3.13
CA SER A 127 37.98 17.03 3.43
C SER A 127 37.24 17.30 4.73
N LEU A 128 36.06 16.69 4.91
CA LEU A 128 35.25 16.78 6.12
C LEU A 128 36.00 16.28 7.34
N GLN A 129 36.63 15.10 7.23
CA GLN A 129 37.43 14.57 8.32
C GLN A 129 38.64 15.46 8.67
N ALA A 130 39.24 16.11 7.66
CA ALA A 130 40.36 17.02 7.87
C ALA A 130 39.92 18.30 8.59
N VAL A 131 38.90 19.00 8.10
CA VAL A 131 38.43 20.26 8.73
C VAL A 131 37.85 20.01 10.12
N TRP A 132 37.24 18.85 10.36
CA TRP A 132 36.71 18.49 11.68
C TRP A 132 37.79 18.23 12.73
N ALA A 133 39.04 17.98 12.31
CA ALA A 133 40.17 17.81 13.21
C ALA A 133 40.74 19.14 13.72
N ASN A 134 40.38 20.27 13.09
CA ASN A 134 40.79 21.60 13.55
C ASN A 134 40.08 21.98 14.86
N ASP A 135 40.66 22.95 15.58
CA ASP A 135 40.02 23.53 16.76
C ASP A 135 38.69 24.21 16.38
N GLU A 136 37.76 24.33 17.34
CA GLU A 136 36.43 24.94 17.09
C GLU A 136 36.51 26.42 16.72
N SER A 137 37.60 27.10 17.07
CA SER A 137 37.85 28.51 16.71
C SER A 137 38.44 28.70 15.32
N ASP A 138 38.97 27.65 14.71
CA ASP A 138 39.54 27.73 13.38
C ASP A 138 38.42 27.70 12.33
N ARG A 139 38.60 28.44 11.23
CA ARG A 139 37.67 28.37 10.10
C ARG A 139 37.70 26.96 9.51
N ARG A 140 36.53 26.31 9.42
CA ARG A 140 36.33 24.99 8.83
C ARG A 140 35.61 25.12 7.49
N LEU A 141 36.36 25.44 6.45
CA LEU A 141 35.88 25.58 5.08
C LEU A 141 36.18 24.33 4.24
N ILE A 142 35.17 23.87 3.50
CA ILE A 142 35.28 23.00 2.32
C ILE A 142 34.70 23.78 1.13
N SER A 143 35.51 24.03 0.11
CA SER A 143 35.08 24.69 -1.12
C SER A 143 35.25 23.77 -2.33
N VAL A 144 34.23 23.69 -3.18
CA VAL A 144 34.21 22.88 -4.39
C VAL A 144 33.93 23.76 -5.59
N GLU A 145 34.89 23.91 -6.48
CA GLU A 145 34.71 24.58 -7.77
C GLU A 145 34.57 23.54 -8.88
N VAL A 146 33.51 23.64 -9.67
CA VAL A 146 33.20 22.73 -10.78
C VAL A 146 33.10 23.54 -12.07
N SER A 147 33.95 23.20 -13.03
CA SER A 147 33.89 23.70 -14.41
C SER A 147 34.02 22.54 -15.39
N ASN A 148 33.82 22.82 -16.69
CA ASN A 148 34.02 21.82 -17.74
C ASN A 148 35.50 21.41 -17.90
N GLU A 149 36.44 22.21 -17.41
CA GLU A 149 37.88 21.99 -17.57
C GLU A 149 38.49 21.29 -16.35
N LYS A 150 38.00 21.62 -15.15
CA LYS A 150 38.52 21.08 -13.89
C LYS A 150 37.48 21.09 -12.77
N ILE A 151 37.69 20.20 -11.80
CA ILE A 151 37.04 20.23 -10.49
C ILE A 151 38.13 20.52 -9.45
N SER A 152 37.96 21.54 -8.62
CA SER A 152 38.88 21.89 -7.53
C SER A 152 38.15 21.69 -6.20
N ILE A 153 38.75 20.94 -5.29
CA ILE A 153 38.25 20.75 -3.93
C ILE A 153 39.31 21.31 -2.99
N PHE A 154 38.95 22.28 -2.16
CA PHE A 154 39.83 22.93 -1.21
C PHE A 154 39.28 22.75 0.20
N ASP A 155 40.13 22.34 1.13
CA ASP A 155 39.81 22.29 2.55
C ASP A 155 40.85 23.01 3.39
N THR A 156 40.40 23.56 4.51
CA THR A 156 41.22 24.32 5.48
C THR A 156 41.72 23.44 6.63
N GLY A 157 41.76 22.13 6.44
CA GLY A 157 42.23 21.20 7.46
C GLY A 157 43.72 21.36 7.80
N PRO A 158 44.28 20.48 8.64
CA PRO A 158 45.66 20.56 9.11
C PRO A 158 46.73 20.47 8.01
N GLY A 159 46.34 20.06 6.80
CA GLY A 159 47.23 19.78 5.69
C GLY A 159 48.07 18.51 5.88
N MET A 160 48.90 18.21 4.90
CA MET A 160 49.74 17.02 4.83
C MET A 160 51.20 17.42 4.65
N ASP A 161 52.08 16.79 5.42
CA ASP A 161 53.52 16.84 5.20
C ASP A 161 53.95 15.84 4.11
N SER A 162 55.25 15.78 3.81
CA SER A 162 55.78 14.90 2.76
C SER A 162 55.43 13.42 2.97
N VAL A 163 55.38 12.96 4.23
CA VAL A 163 55.09 11.56 4.55
C VAL A 163 53.59 11.27 4.42
N SER A 164 52.76 12.22 4.84
CA SER A 164 51.30 12.07 4.83
C SER A 164 50.76 12.15 3.40
N ILE A 165 51.28 13.06 2.56
CA ILE A 165 50.87 13.18 1.16
C ILE A 165 51.33 11.98 0.32
N GLU A 166 52.50 11.40 0.62
CA GLU A 166 52.97 10.15 -0.01
C GLU A 166 52.02 8.99 0.33
N LYS A 167 51.65 8.84 1.61
CA LYS A 167 50.67 7.83 2.05
C LYS A 167 49.29 8.05 1.47
N TRP A 168 48.90 9.31 1.24
CA TRP A 168 47.64 9.62 0.58
C TRP A 168 47.62 9.13 -0.87
N GLY A 169 48.76 9.21 -1.56
CA GLY A 169 48.94 8.66 -2.91
C GLY A 169 49.02 7.13 -2.96
N GLU A 170 49.48 6.49 -1.89
CA GLU A 170 49.66 5.03 -1.83
C GLU A 170 48.33 4.29 -1.65
N MET A 171 48.00 3.44 -2.63
CA MET A 171 46.81 2.60 -2.60
C MET A 171 46.78 1.68 -1.36
N GLY A 172 45.74 1.82 -0.54
CA GLY A 172 45.52 0.99 0.65
C GLY A 172 46.31 1.42 1.89
N ALA A 173 47.11 2.50 1.78
CA ALA A 173 47.73 3.14 2.91
C ALA A 173 46.71 4.05 3.61
N THR A 174 46.54 3.88 4.92
CA THR A 174 45.66 4.74 5.73
C THR A 174 46.32 5.01 7.08
N LEU A 175 46.37 6.29 7.44
CA LEU A 175 46.78 6.76 8.76
C LEU A 175 45.62 6.70 9.78
N HIS A 176 44.38 6.50 9.32
CA HIS A 176 43.18 6.66 10.13
C HIS A 176 42.68 5.36 10.79
N LYS A 177 43.37 4.22 10.60
CA LYS A 177 43.01 2.95 11.27
C LYS A 177 42.97 3.08 12.81
N ALA A 178 43.87 3.87 13.39
CA ALA A 178 43.90 4.13 14.84
C ALA A 178 42.77 5.07 15.30
N TYR A 179 42.17 5.85 14.41
CA TYR A 179 41.09 6.80 14.72
C TYR A 179 39.73 6.10 14.92
N LYS A 180 39.58 4.85 14.44
CA LYS A 180 38.34 4.06 14.53
C LYS A 180 37.85 3.88 15.96
N SER A 181 38.77 3.63 16.91
CA SER A 181 38.39 3.44 18.32
C SER A 181 37.85 4.71 18.96
N GLN A 182 38.17 5.89 18.43
CA GLN A 182 37.75 7.17 19.00
C GLN A 182 36.34 7.61 18.57
N VAL A 183 35.69 6.87 17.67
CA VAL A 183 34.32 7.16 17.19
C VAL A 183 33.30 6.23 17.84
N ILE A 184 33.75 5.05 18.27
CA ILE A 184 32.94 4.09 19.03
C ILE A 184 32.65 4.70 20.41
N GLY A 185 31.38 4.78 20.77
CA GLY A 185 30.94 5.44 22.01
C GLY A 185 30.91 6.97 21.95
N GLY A 186 30.95 7.57 20.76
CA GLY A 186 30.69 9.00 20.58
C GLY A 186 29.30 9.40 21.09
N LYS A 187 29.09 10.70 21.35
CA LYS A 187 27.77 11.22 21.76
C LYS A 187 26.87 11.45 20.54
N PRO A 188 25.55 11.23 20.66
CA PRO A 188 24.60 11.65 19.63
C PRO A 188 24.76 13.16 19.36
N PRO A 189 24.63 13.62 18.10
CA PRO A 189 24.14 12.93 16.90
C PRO A 189 25.15 12.02 16.18
N TYR A 190 26.30 11.73 16.80
CA TYR A 190 27.38 10.90 16.23
C TYR A 190 28.06 11.52 15.00
N LEU A 191 28.29 12.84 15.02
CA LEU A 191 28.87 13.63 13.93
C LEU A 191 30.41 13.62 13.90
N LYS A 192 31.08 12.60 14.44
CA LYS A 192 32.55 12.54 14.36
C LYS A 192 32.93 11.82 13.06
N PRO A 193 33.39 12.52 12.01
CA PRO A 193 33.63 11.93 10.70
C PRO A 193 34.87 11.03 10.76
N ALA A 194 34.69 9.72 10.61
CA ALA A 194 35.79 8.74 10.51
C ALA A 194 35.59 7.85 9.29
N PHE A 195 35.63 8.48 8.13
CA PHE A 195 35.32 7.87 6.84
C PHE A 195 36.57 7.29 6.13
N GLY A 196 37.78 7.77 6.48
CA GLY A 196 39.08 7.38 5.90
C GLY A 196 39.55 5.94 6.21
N MET A 197 38.65 4.96 6.22
CA MET A 197 38.87 3.61 6.73
C MET A 197 39.75 2.70 5.85
N PHE A 198 39.89 3.02 4.56
CA PHE A 198 40.44 2.07 3.58
C PHE A 198 41.72 2.55 2.91
N GLY A 199 41.96 3.86 2.78
CA GLY A 199 43.15 4.36 2.08
C GLY A 199 43.06 4.24 0.55
N TYR A 200 41.85 4.14 0.01
CA TYR A 200 41.60 4.05 -1.44
C TYR A 200 40.82 5.24 -1.97
N GLY A 201 40.18 6.05 -1.11
CA GLY A 201 39.25 7.11 -1.54
C GLY A 201 39.87 8.09 -2.54
N GLY A 202 41.10 8.56 -2.28
CA GLY A 202 41.82 9.44 -3.20
C GLY A 202 42.19 8.76 -4.52
N TYR A 203 42.68 7.52 -4.46
CA TYR A 203 43.01 6.75 -5.66
C TYR A 203 41.78 6.45 -6.53
N ILE A 204 40.70 5.94 -5.94
CA ILE A 204 39.45 5.61 -6.62
C ILE A 204 38.92 6.87 -7.28
N ALA A 205 38.77 7.95 -6.54
CA ALA A 205 38.26 9.17 -7.12
C ALA A 205 39.18 9.76 -8.20
N SER A 206 40.49 9.46 -8.15
CA SER A 206 41.43 9.78 -9.24
C SER A 206 41.28 8.99 -10.53
N MET A 207 40.80 7.77 -10.44
CA MET A 207 40.51 6.96 -11.62
C MET A 207 39.19 7.38 -12.29
N HIS A 208 38.21 7.84 -11.52
CA HIS A 208 36.83 8.04 -11.99
C HIS A 208 36.50 9.48 -12.38
N LEU A 209 36.99 10.49 -11.65
CA LEU A 209 36.50 11.87 -11.85
C LEU A 209 37.29 12.65 -12.89
N GLY A 210 38.53 12.27 -13.20
CA GLY A 210 39.36 12.96 -14.20
C GLY A 210 40.62 12.18 -14.57
N ARG A 211 41.30 12.59 -15.65
CA ARG A 211 42.47 11.86 -16.18
C ARG A 211 43.76 12.12 -15.41
N ARG A 212 43.84 13.31 -14.81
CA ARG A 212 44.99 13.79 -14.05
C ARG A 212 44.51 14.48 -12.80
N ILE A 213 45.16 14.21 -11.70
CA ILE A 213 44.96 14.89 -10.43
C ILE A 213 46.23 15.49 -9.92
N GLU A 214 46.07 16.65 -9.33
CA GLU A 214 47.10 17.31 -8.55
C GLU A 214 46.58 17.50 -7.13
N VAL A 215 47.35 17.04 -6.17
CA VAL A 215 47.11 17.31 -4.76
C VAL A 215 48.18 18.25 -4.27
N SER A 216 47.77 19.42 -3.81
CA SER A 216 48.61 20.41 -3.16
C SER A 216 48.24 20.47 -1.69
N SER A 217 49.20 20.40 -0.78
CA SER A 217 48.90 20.45 0.66
C SER A 217 50.00 21.15 1.45
N LYS A 218 49.59 21.91 2.47
CA LYS A 218 50.47 22.69 3.34
C LYS A 218 50.03 22.50 4.78
N THR A 219 50.96 22.14 5.65
CA THR A 219 50.72 22.13 7.09
C THR A 219 50.96 23.50 7.71
N LYS A 220 50.36 23.75 8.89
CA LYS A 220 50.52 25.01 9.64
C LYS A 220 51.98 25.34 9.95
N ILE A 221 52.79 24.32 10.20
CA ILE A 221 54.23 24.45 10.52
C ILE A 221 55.07 24.55 9.23
N GLY A 222 54.63 23.91 8.15
CA GLY A 222 55.34 23.88 6.87
C GLY A 222 55.26 25.21 6.12
N LYS A 223 56.41 25.70 5.63
CA LYS A 223 56.46 26.93 4.81
C LYS A 223 56.16 26.69 3.33
N LYS A 224 56.33 25.46 2.86
CA LYS A 224 56.16 25.07 1.45
C LYS A 224 54.91 24.20 1.30
N VAL A 225 54.34 24.27 0.10
CA VAL A 225 53.25 23.40 -0.34
C VAL A 225 53.87 22.17 -1.00
N TYR A 226 53.48 20.98 -0.53
CA TYR A 226 53.81 19.72 -1.17
C TYR A 226 52.81 19.43 -2.28
N ILE A 227 53.32 19.00 -3.43
CA ILE A 227 52.52 18.63 -4.59
C ILE A 227 52.71 17.15 -4.87
N LEU A 228 51.62 16.45 -5.15
CA LEU A 228 51.58 15.10 -5.67
C LEU A 228 50.74 15.08 -6.94
N HIS A 229 51.28 14.56 -8.02
CA HIS A 229 50.51 14.31 -9.23
C HIS A 229 50.05 12.85 -9.27
N LEU A 230 48.80 12.61 -9.63
CA LEU A 230 48.28 11.28 -9.93
C LEU A 230 47.75 11.30 -11.36
N GLU A 231 48.46 10.65 -12.27
CA GLU A 231 48.03 10.50 -13.65
C GLU A 231 47.51 9.09 -13.87
N ARG A 232 46.27 8.98 -14.38
CA ARG A 232 45.65 7.70 -14.67
C ARG A 232 46.54 6.83 -15.57
N ASP A 233 47.12 7.42 -16.61
CA ASP A 233 47.97 6.69 -17.56
C ASP A 233 49.23 6.10 -16.90
N ALA A 234 49.81 6.80 -15.92
CA ALA A 234 50.96 6.31 -15.16
C ALA A 234 50.58 5.17 -14.20
N LEU A 235 49.45 5.30 -13.51
CA LEU A 235 48.89 4.27 -12.62
C LEU A 235 48.54 2.97 -13.39
N VAL A 236 47.99 3.13 -14.59
CA VAL A 236 47.57 2.06 -15.49
C VAL A 236 48.76 1.36 -16.17
N SER A 237 49.76 2.11 -16.63
CA SER A 237 50.89 1.56 -17.40
C SER A 237 51.98 0.92 -16.55
N GLY A 238 52.16 1.31 -15.28
CA GLY A 238 53.18 0.78 -14.37
C GLY A 238 52.95 -0.65 -13.86
N SER A 239 51.83 -1.28 -14.21
CA SER A 239 51.48 -2.66 -13.82
C SER A 239 52.11 -3.72 -14.75
N VAL A 240 53.44 -3.71 -14.95
CA VAL A 240 54.12 -4.69 -15.80
C VAL A 240 54.97 -5.65 -14.95
N SER A 241 54.53 -6.92 -14.91
CA SER A 241 55.28 -8.15 -14.63
C SER A 241 56.41 -8.09 -13.59
N GLY A 242 56.10 -8.45 -12.34
CA GLY A 242 57.08 -8.76 -11.30
C GLY A 242 56.49 -8.62 -9.89
N SER A 243 56.88 -9.48 -8.95
CA SER A 243 56.44 -9.38 -7.55
C SER A 243 56.91 -8.04 -6.95
N LYS A 244 55.95 -7.23 -6.48
CA LYS A 244 56.04 -5.82 -6.03
C LYS A 244 56.24 -4.79 -7.16
N ALA A 245 55.24 -4.62 -8.02
CA ALA A 245 55.15 -3.45 -8.89
C ALA A 245 54.99 -2.17 -8.03
N THR A 246 56.05 -1.37 -7.94
CA THR A 246 56.03 -0.03 -7.33
C THR A 246 55.74 0.99 -8.43
N TRP A 247 54.59 1.66 -8.37
CA TRP A 247 54.30 2.79 -9.25
C TRP A 247 55.05 4.03 -8.72
N ARG A 248 55.48 4.91 -9.62
CA ARG A 248 56.13 6.19 -9.28
C ARG A 248 55.37 7.31 -9.95
N THR A 249 55.36 8.46 -9.30
CA THR A 249 54.77 9.67 -9.86
C THR A 249 55.59 10.89 -9.52
N TYR A 250 55.30 11.99 -10.21
CA TYR A 250 55.90 13.27 -9.94
C TYR A 250 55.30 13.88 -8.67
N GLY A 251 56.17 14.50 -7.89
CA GLY A 251 55.79 15.38 -6.80
C GLY A 251 56.69 16.62 -6.81
N GLY A 252 56.35 17.60 -6.00
CA GLY A 252 57.06 18.88 -6.00
C GLY A 252 56.90 19.64 -4.69
N LEU A 253 57.69 20.71 -4.57
CA LEU A 253 57.52 21.73 -3.54
C LEU A 253 57.40 23.09 -4.22
N ARG A 254 56.44 23.90 -3.75
CA ARG A 254 56.29 25.29 -4.19
C ARG A 254 55.94 26.21 -3.02
N ASP A 255 55.98 27.52 -3.27
CA ASP A 255 55.39 28.50 -2.37
C ASP A 255 53.86 28.50 -2.50
N PRO A 256 53.11 28.81 -1.42
CA PRO A 256 51.66 28.95 -1.48
C PRO A 256 51.27 30.11 -2.39
N THR A 257 50.15 29.97 -3.10
CA THR A 257 49.61 31.06 -3.91
C THR A 257 48.84 32.06 -3.04
N ASN A 258 48.60 33.28 -3.54
CA ASN A 258 47.80 34.27 -2.82
C ASN A 258 46.38 33.74 -2.54
N ASP A 259 45.73 33.14 -3.54
CA ASP A 259 44.39 32.56 -3.39
C ASP A 259 44.34 31.49 -2.29
N GLU A 260 45.37 30.65 -2.17
CA GLU A 260 45.45 29.63 -1.12
C GLU A 260 45.58 30.27 0.27
N LEU A 261 46.35 31.34 0.39
CA LEU A 261 46.52 32.08 1.65
C LEU A 261 45.24 32.84 2.04
N GLU A 262 44.53 33.40 1.06
CA GLU A 262 43.23 34.07 1.29
C GLU A 262 42.16 33.08 1.75
N LEU A 263 42.10 31.89 1.15
CA LEU A 263 41.15 30.84 1.53
C LEU A 263 41.52 30.14 2.85
N SER A 264 42.80 30.12 3.24
CA SER A 264 43.29 29.48 4.47
C SER A 264 44.01 30.44 5.43
N PRO A 265 43.27 31.31 6.16
CA PRO A 265 43.84 32.17 7.18
C PRO A 265 44.62 31.42 8.28
N GLY A 266 44.29 30.15 8.51
CA GLY A 266 44.99 29.25 9.45
C GLY A 266 46.35 28.74 8.96
N GLU A 267 46.79 29.14 7.76
CA GLU A 267 48.03 28.74 7.08
C GLU A 267 48.17 27.24 6.81
N SER A 268 47.09 26.47 6.84
CA SER A 268 47.07 25.06 6.45
C SER A 268 45.90 24.75 5.53
N PHE A 269 46.13 23.87 4.56
CA PHE A 269 45.10 23.46 3.62
C PHE A 269 45.48 22.17 2.89
N THR A 270 44.48 21.56 2.27
CA THR A 270 44.66 20.61 1.18
C THR A 270 43.78 21.04 0.01
N LYS A 271 44.35 20.96 -1.20
CA LYS A 271 43.70 21.28 -2.46
C LYS A 271 43.86 20.10 -3.40
N VAL A 272 42.75 19.60 -3.93
CA VAL A 272 42.71 18.52 -4.93
C VAL A 272 42.13 19.09 -6.22
N GLU A 273 42.95 19.15 -7.26
CA GLU A 273 42.53 19.55 -8.60
C GLU A 273 42.42 18.35 -9.51
N ILE A 274 41.24 18.17 -10.11
CA ILE A 274 40.88 17.10 -11.01
C ILE A 274 40.75 17.70 -12.40
N PHE A 275 41.65 17.33 -13.30
CA PHE A 275 41.68 17.82 -14.68
C PHE A 275 40.99 16.87 -15.64
N GLU A 276 40.41 17.44 -16.69
CA GLU A 276 39.66 16.71 -17.72
C GLU A 276 38.54 15.88 -17.09
N PRO A 277 37.59 16.53 -16.39
CA PRO A 277 36.55 15.81 -15.68
C PRO A 277 35.69 14.99 -16.64
N THR A 278 35.40 13.75 -16.25
CA THR A 278 34.52 12.85 -17.01
C THR A 278 33.07 13.33 -16.99
N MET A 279 32.65 13.95 -15.88
CA MET A 279 31.34 14.57 -15.72
C MET A 279 31.24 15.82 -16.60
N ARG A 280 30.47 15.75 -17.69
CA ARG A 280 30.11 16.90 -18.52
C ARG A 280 28.75 17.46 -18.09
N SER A 281 28.70 18.78 -17.90
CA SER A 281 27.49 19.57 -17.59
C SER A 281 26.54 18.93 -16.57
N THR A 282 27.00 18.77 -15.34
CA THR A 282 26.07 18.49 -14.23
C THR A 282 25.19 19.72 -14.00
N ASN A 283 23.90 19.51 -13.75
CA ASN A 283 23.04 20.57 -13.23
C ASN A 283 23.61 21.00 -11.85
N ILE A 284 24.35 22.12 -11.82
CA ILE A 284 25.05 22.60 -10.62
C ILE A 284 24.08 22.74 -9.44
N ARG A 285 22.82 23.10 -9.71
CA ARG A 285 21.75 23.14 -8.70
C ARG A 285 21.54 21.78 -8.05
N GLN A 286 21.33 20.73 -8.85
CA GLN A 286 21.16 19.36 -8.34
C GLN A 286 22.40 18.87 -7.60
N LEU A 287 23.60 19.23 -8.06
CA LEU A 287 24.83 18.89 -7.35
C LEU A 287 24.84 19.53 -5.95
N LYS A 288 24.49 20.80 -5.84
CA LYS A 288 24.43 21.51 -4.56
C LYS A 288 23.41 20.88 -3.63
N CYS A 289 22.18 20.64 -4.09
CA CYS A 289 21.13 20.01 -3.32
C CYS A 289 21.57 18.63 -2.79
N LYS A 290 22.11 17.76 -3.66
CA LYS A 290 22.63 16.45 -3.25
C LYS A 290 23.73 16.53 -2.19
N LEU A 291 24.64 17.51 -2.29
CA LEU A 291 25.70 17.68 -1.30
C LEU A 291 25.18 18.24 0.02
N LYS A 292 24.24 19.18 -0.05
CA LYS A 292 23.51 19.67 1.11
C LYS A 292 22.84 18.51 1.84
N ASP A 293 22.10 17.66 1.15
CA ASP A 293 21.41 16.50 1.74
C ASP A 293 22.38 15.50 2.39
N ILE A 294 23.49 15.17 1.69
CA ILE A 294 24.50 14.21 2.16
C ILE A 294 25.15 14.68 3.45
N TYR A 295 25.56 15.95 3.49
CA TYR A 295 26.32 16.52 4.59
C TYR A 295 25.49 17.40 5.52
N PHE A 296 24.15 17.36 5.43
CA PHE A 296 23.27 18.29 6.13
C PHE A 296 23.63 18.52 7.60
N PRO A 297 23.77 17.48 8.46
CA PRO A 297 24.07 17.68 9.88
C PRO A 297 25.45 18.28 10.16
N TYR A 298 26.35 18.26 9.17
CA TYR A 298 27.66 18.89 9.23
C TYR A 298 27.61 20.37 8.82
N ILE A 299 26.69 20.72 7.90
CA ILE A 299 26.51 22.06 7.35
C ILE A 299 25.59 22.89 8.25
N GLN A 300 24.45 22.34 8.67
CA GLN A 300 23.43 22.99 9.50
C GLN A 300 22.91 22.00 10.55
N HIS A 301 22.93 22.40 11.81
CA HIS A 301 22.45 21.55 12.90
C HIS A 301 21.89 22.36 14.07
N ASP A 302 20.63 22.10 14.42
CA ASP A 302 19.95 22.82 15.50
C ASP A 302 20.27 22.22 16.89
N ASP A 303 20.33 20.89 17.02
CA ASP A 303 20.57 20.25 18.35
C ASP A 303 21.95 20.54 18.97
N LEU A 304 22.91 21.06 18.20
CA LEU A 304 24.23 21.42 18.74
C LEU A 304 24.18 22.73 19.54
N SER A 305 23.16 23.57 19.32
CA SER A 305 23.00 24.83 20.03
C SER A 305 22.21 24.64 21.31
N LYS A 306 22.80 25.05 22.44
CA LYS A 306 22.10 25.15 23.73
C LYS A 306 21.04 26.26 23.77
N GLU A 307 21.03 27.14 22.76
CA GLU A 307 20.19 28.34 22.70
C GLU A 307 19.15 28.28 21.57
N GLY A 308 18.93 27.10 20.97
CA GLY A 308 17.96 26.90 19.88
C GLY A 308 18.27 27.61 18.55
N ARG A 309 19.50 28.08 18.34
CA ARG A 309 19.96 28.67 17.07
C ARG A 309 20.58 27.61 16.16
N THR A 310 20.34 27.67 14.85
CA THR A 310 21.03 26.82 13.89
C THR A 310 22.54 27.09 13.94
N VAL A 311 23.31 26.04 14.19
CA VAL A 311 24.78 26.10 14.13
C VAL A 311 25.23 25.67 12.74
N THR A 312 26.27 26.31 12.21
CA THR A 312 26.96 25.91 10.99
C THR A 312 28.39 25.43 11.31
N PRO A 313 28.59 24.14 11.67
CA PRO A 313 29.89 23.63 12.11
C PRO A 313 30.97 23.70 11.04
N ILE A 314 30.59 23.62 9.76
CA ILE A 314 31.47 23.81 8.61
C ILE A 314 30.81 24.77 7.62
N GLU A 315 31.65 25.55 6.96
CA GLU A 315 31.29 26.33 5.78
C GLU A 315 31.51 25.42 4.56
N PHE A 316 30.44 25.06 3.85
CA PHE A 316 30.52 24.21 2.67
C PHE A 316 30.06 24.98 1.44
N GLN A 317 30.99 25.30 0.55
CA GLN A 317 30.72 26.08 -0.64
C GLN A 317 30.81 25.26 -1.92
N VAL A 318 29.97 25.59 -2.90
CA VAL A 318 30.06 25.08 -4.27
C VAL A 318 29.96 26.24 -5.25
N ASN A 319 31.02 26.45 -6.04
CA ASN A 319 31.18 27.59 -6.95
C ASN A 319 30.99 28.95 -6.24
N GLY A 320 31.42 29.05 -4.98
CA GLY A 320 31.33 30.26 -4.16
C GLY A 320 30.02 30.43 -3.40
N ASP A 321 28.98 29.63 -3.70
CA ASP A 321 27.71 29.68 -2.98
C ASP A 321 27.74 28.74 -1.77
N ASP A 322 27.33 29.24 -0.61
CA ASP A 322 27.19 28.43 0.60
C ASP A 322 26.00 27.46 0.47
N LEU A 323 26.24 26.19 0.78
CA LEU A 323 25.22 25.15 0.77
C LEU A 323 24.18 25.34 1.88
N ALA A 324 24.52 26.03 2.98
CA ALA A 324 23.58 26.40 4.04
C ALA A 324 22.45 27.31 3.51
N ASP A 325 22.78 28.17 2.55
CA ASP A 325 21.86 29.15 1.93
C ASP A 325 21.23 28.64 0.63
N THR A 326 21.65 27.47 0.13
CA THR A 326 21.13 26.92 -1.11
C THR A 326 19.72 26.36 -0.88
N PRO A 327 18.68 26.85 -1.60
CA PRO A 327 17.33 26.33 -1.44
C PRO A 327 17.14 24.96 -2.10
N GLY A 328 16.23 24.18 -1.54
CA GLY A 328 15.84 22.86 -2.04
C GLY A 328 16.75 21.73 -1.57
N GLY A 329 16.55 20.55 -2.18
CA GLY A 329 17.12 19.30 -1.69
C GLY A 329 16.14 18.53 -0.81
N GLU A 330 16.38 17.23 -0.70
CA GLU A 330 15.49 16.28 -0.03
C GLU A 330 15.24 16.66 1.42
N VAL A 331 16.27 17.09 2.15
CA VAL A 331 16.13 17.41 3.58
C VAL A 331 15.25 18.65 3.78
N GLU A 332 15.43 19.69 2.96
CA GLU A 332 14.65 20.92 3.07
C GLU A 332 13.19 20.67 2.68
N VAL A 333 12.95 20.00 1.55
CA VAL A 333 11.60 19.62 1.11
C VAL A 333 10.91 18.73 2.15
N THR A 334 11.64 17.79 2.75
CA THR A 334 11.16 16.95 3.87
C THR A 334 10.73 17.78 5.07
N ASN A 335 11.58 18.71 5.51
CA ASN A 335 11.28 19.56 6.65
C ASN A 335 10.04 20.44 6.38
N LEU A 336 9.90 20.97 5.16
CA LEU A 336 8.74 21.78 4.76
C LEU A 336 7.42 20.98 4.71
N ALA A 337 7.49 19.72 4.29
CA ALA A 337 6.33 18.83 4.24
C ALA A 337 5.97 18.23 5.62
N SER A 338 6.94 18.11 6.53
CA SER A 338 6.73 17.58 7.87
C SER A 338 6.04 18.57 8.82
N CYS A 339 5.50 18.08 9.94
CA CYS A 339 4.95 18.94 10.98
C CYS A 339 6.06 19.67 11.76
N ILE A 340 5.74 20.86 12.27
CA ILE A 340 6.60 21.67 13.16
C ILE A 340 6.42 21.20 14.64
N GLY A 341 6.12 19.92 14.82
CA GLY A 341 5.84 19.30 16.11
C GLY A 341 7.08 19.00 16.94
N PRO A 342 6.91 18.69 18.24
CA PRO A 342 7.98 18.12 19.05
C PRO A 342 8.49 16.82 18.40
N GLU A 343 9.80 16.64 18.39
CA GLU A 343 10.41 15.47 17.77
C GLU A 343 10.29 14.22 18.64
N PHE A 344 10.19 13.06 17.99
CA PHE A 344 10.31 11.77 18.66
C PHE A 344 11.65 11.12 18.30
N ILE A 345 12.59 11.26 19.22
CA ILE A 345 13.98 10.79 19.06
C ILE A 345 14.29 9.70 20.06
N LEU A 346 14.87 8.59 19.58
CA LEU A 346 15.39 7.50 20.40
C LEU A 346 16.89 7.39 20.24
N GLU A 347 17.59 7.22 21.35
CA GLU A 347 18.98 6.76 21.39
C GLU A 347 18.98 5.27 21.72
N VAL A 348 19.50 4.44 20.83
CA VAL A 348 19.55 2.99 21.02
C VAL A 348 21.00 2.57 21.21
N ARG A 349 21.29 1.86 22.28
CA ARG A 349 22.61 1.30 22.57
C ARG A 349 22.54 -0.21 22.55
N PHE A 350 23.51 -0.82 21.87
CA PHE A 350 23.62 -2.25 21.73
C PHE A 350 24.88 -2.74 22.42
N LYS A 351 24.80 -3.88 23.12
CA LYS A 351 25.94 -4.51 23.78
C LYS A 351 25.95 -6.01 23.55
N LEU A 352 27.05 -6.55 23.04
CA LEU A 352 27.20 -7.98 22.80
C LEU A 352 27.30 -8.75 24.13
N ASN A 353 26.52 -9.83 24.30
CA ASN A 353 26.65 -10.71 25.46
C ASN A 353 27.90 -11.58 25.37
N HIS A 354 28.66 -11.65 26.46
CA HIS A 354 29.96 -12.33 26.52
C HIS A 354 29.90 -13.85 26.30
N ASP A 355 28.74 -14.50 26.53
CA ASP A 355 28.58 -15.95 26.35
C ASP A 355 28.53 -16.39 24.87
N ASN A 356 28.21 -15.48 23.94
CA ASN A 356 28.20 -15.74 22.50
C ASN A 356 29.48 -15.29 21.78
N ALA A 357 30.43 -14.68 22.50
CA ALA A 357 31.68 -14.14 21.94
C ALA A 357 32.68 -15.22 21.46
N THR A 358 32.44 -16.49 21.75
CA THR A 358 33.34 -17.62 21.47
C THR A 358 33.18 -18.22 20.06
N MET A 359 32.16 -17.86 19.29
CA MET A 359 31.89 -18.46 17.96
C MET A 359 32.60 -17.78 16.77
N THR A 360 33.22 -16.63 16.95
CA THR A 360 33.90 -15.89 15.85
C THR A 360 35.36 -15.54 16.20
N SER A 361 36.13 -16.52 16.68
CA SER A 361 37.56 -16.34 16.92
C SER A 361 38.41 -16.63 15.66
N SER A 362 38.30 -15.76 14.65
CA SER A 362 39.43 -15.54 13.73
C SER A 362 40.25 -14.35 14.26
N GLN A 363 41.47 -14.64 14.71
CA GLN A 363 42.41 -13.66 15.24
C GLN A 363 42.76 -12.62 14.18
N GLY A 364 42.07 -11.48 14.21
CA GLY A 364 42.42 -10.36 13.33
C GLY A 364 41.34 -9.30 13.22
N THR A 365 41.04 -8.62 14.34
CA THR A 365 40.31 -7.35 14.54
C THR A 365 39.15 -7.57 15.53
N ARG A 366 39.34 -7.26 16.81
CA ARG A 366 38.23 -7.25 17.78
C ARG A 366 37.15 -6.28 17.28
N SER A 367 35.97 -6.78 16.94
CA SER A 367 34.76 -5.95 16.83
C SER A 367 34.52 -5.27 18.19
N SER A 368 33.98 -4.05 18.16
CA SER A 368 33.53 -3.43 19.40
C SER A 368 32.40 -4.27 19.99
N ASN A 369 32.40 -4.44 21.31
CA ASN A 369 31.30 -5.08 22.03
C ASN A 369 30.07 -4.17 22.14
N GLU A 370 30.16 -2.93 21.63
CA GLU A 370 29.12 -1.92 21.72
C GLU A 370 28.89 -1.22 20.37
N ALA A 371 27.62 -0.90 20.10
CA ALA A 371 27.19 -0.07 18.97
C ALA A 371 26.11 0.92 19.44
N ASN A 372 25.95 2.04 18.73
CA ASN A 372 24.94 3.05 19.04
C ASN A 372 24.20 3.47 17.77
N ALA A 373 22.91 3.72 17.89
CA ALA A 373 22.06 4.29 16.86
C ALA A 373 21.22 5.45 17.42
N ARG A 374 20.76 6.32 16.53
CA ARG A 374 19.79 7.37 16.83
C ARG A 374 18.66 7.23 15.82
N LEU A 375 17.43 7.09 16.28
CA LEU A 375 16.22 7.04 15.46
C LEU A 375 15.50 8.37 15.65
N ARG A 376 15.13 9.02 14.55
CA ARG A 376 14.33 10.25 14.53
C ARG A 376 13.07 9.96 13.73
N CYS A 377 11.92 10.03 14.38
CA CYS A 377 10.64 9.92 13.69
C CYS A 377 10.22 11.31 13.21
N VAL A 378 9.73 11.36 11.97
CA VAL A 378 9.21 12.58 11.33
C VAL A 378 7.74 12.31 11.02
N TYR A 379 6.87 13.22 11.47
CA TYR A 379 5.44 13.12 11.20
C TYR A 379 5.07 14.01 10.01
N PHE A 380 4.40 13.42 9.02
CA PHE A 380 3.85 14.12 7.86
C PHE A 380 2.34 14.22 8.04
N PRO A 381 1.79 15.43 8.21
CA PRO A 381 0.37 15.59 8.48
C PRO A 381 -0.49 15.46 7.22
N LEU A 382 -1.79 15.23 7.41
CA LEU A 382 -2.80 15.41 6.36
C LEU A 382 -3.08 16.91 6.18
N LYS A 383 -2.97 17.44 4.96
CA LYS A 383 -3.28 18.84 4.62
C LYS A 383 -4.11 18.91 3.35
N ASP A 384 -5.12 19.76 3.32
CA ASP A 384 -6.02 19.95 2.17
C ASP A 384 -6.58 18.63 1.60
N GLY A 385 -6.88 17.66 2.47
CA GLY A 385 -7.38 16.33 2.08
C GLY A 385 -6.35 15.42 1.38
N LYS A 386 -5.06 15.77 1.45
CA LYS A 386 -3.95 14.97 0.91
C LYS A 386 -2.86 14.74 1.95
N GLU A 387 -2.17 13.60 1.84
CA GLU A 387 -1.00 13.31 2.67
C GLU A 387 0.14 14.26 2.29
N SER A 388 0.76 14.96 3.25
CA SER A 388 1.85 15.90 2.94
C SER A 388 3.05 15.25 2.23
N ILE A 389 3.19 13.92 2.35
CA ILE A 389 4.20 13.15 1.63
C ILE A 389 3.95 13.11 0.11
N GLU A 390 2.70 13.22 -0.36
CA GLU A 390 2.41 13.33 -1.79
C GLU A 390 2.97 14.64 -2.34
N SER A 391 2.72 15.75 -1.63
CA SER A 391 3.29 17.06 -1.97
C SER A 391 4.81 17.05 -1.93
N LEU A 392 5.41 16.31 -0.99
CA LEU A 392 6.86 16.08 -0.97
C LEU A 392 7.35 15.36 -2.22
N ILE A 393 6.72 14.25 -2.60
CA ILE A 393 7.12 13.48 -3.79
C ILE A 393 6.98 14.34 -5.05
N GLU A 394 5.90 15.13 -5.15
CA GLU A 394 5.69 16.09 -6.25
C GLU A 394 6.81 17.14 -6.29
N ALA A 395 7.13 17.78 -5.16
CA ALA A 395 8.20 18.78 -5.07
C ALA A 395 9.58 18.20 -5.41
N LEU A 396 9.89 16.98 -4.98
CA LEU A 396 11.15 16.30 -5.34
C LEU A 396 11.23 16.01 -6.85
N LYS A 397 10.12 15.59 -7.46
CA LYS A 397 10.04 15.37 -8.93
C LYS A 397 10.22 16.68 -9.70
N GLU A 398 9.60 17.77 -9.25
CA GLU A 398 9.79 19.12 -9.82
C GLU A 398 11.26 19.57 -9.72
N ASP A 399 11.95 19.20 -8.64
CA ASP A 399 13.37 19.49 -8.47
C ASP A 399 14.31 18.64 -9.35
N GLY A 400 13.74 17.71 -10.12
CA GLY A 400 14.46 16.84 -11.04
C GLY A 400 15.16 15.68 -10.35
N TYR A 401 14.68 15.28 -9.17
CA TYR A 401 15.01 13.97 -8.60
C TYR A 401 14.18 12.90 -9.34
N ASP A 402 14.87 11.89 -9.88
CA ASP A 402 14.25 10.77 -10.59
C ASP A 402 13.68 9.78 -9.55
N TYR A 403 12.61 10.21 -8.87
CA TYR A 403 11.99 9.46 -7.79
C TYR A 403 11.02 8.44 -8.38
N ILE A 404 11.39 7.16 -8.29
CA ILE A 404 10.62 6.02 -8.82
C ILE A 404 9.48 5.63 -7.88
N GLU A 405 9.52 6.05 -6.61
CA GLU A 405 8.60 5.59 -5.59
C GLU A 405 7.32 6.45 -5.52
N GLU A 406 6.22 5.82 -5.19
CA GLU A 406 4.90 6.42 -4.96
C GLU A 406 4.55 6.30 -3.48
N PHE A 407 3.49 6.98 -3.00
CA PHE A 407 3.08 6.93 -1.58
C PHE A 407 3.04 5.51 -1.02
N GLY A 408 2.47 4.55 -1.75
CA GLY A 408 2.35 3.15 -1.31
C GLY A 408 3.67 2.37 -1.20
N ASN A 409 4.76 2.86 -1.80
CA ASN A 409 6.07 2.21 -1.84
C ASN A 409 7.21 3.13 -1.36
N PHE A 410 6.90 4.31 -0.80
CA PHE A 410 7.89 5.29 -0.37
C PHE A 410 8.78 4.72 0.73
N ARG A 411 10.10 4.82 0.58
CA ARG A 411 11.05 4.42 1.62
C ARG A 411 10.85 5.28 2.86
N HIS A 412 10.19 4.75 3.87
CA HIS A 412 9.92 5.43 5.15
C HIS A 412 11.18 5.67 6.02
N VAL A 413 12.39 5.38 5.55
CA VAL A 413 13.62 5.45 6.35
C VAL A 413 14.81 5.96 5.53
N SER A 414 15.45 7.02 6.03
CA SER A 414 16.75 7.49 5.54
C SER A 414 17.89 7.05 6.48
N CYS A 415 18.96 6.51 5.91
CA CYS A 415 20.09 5.98 6.68
C CYS A 415 21.27 6.95 6.68
N ARG A 416 21.78 7.28 7.88
CA ARG A 416 22.97 8.11 8.05
C ARG A 416 24.05 7.34 8.80
N TRP A 417 25.26 7.30 8.24
CA TRP A 417 26.43 6.75 8.94
C TRP A 417 27.31 7.90 9.41
N LEU A 418 27.43 8.04 10.73
CA LEU A 418 28.10 9.18 11.36
C LEU A 418 27.58 10.51 10.81
N GLY A 419 26.26 10.73 10.82
CA GLY A 419 25.62 11.95 10.29
C GLY A 419 25.57 12.10 8.76
N ARG A 420 26.43 11.41 8.01
CA ARG A 420 26.46 11.47 6.55
C ARG A 420 25.39 10.58 5.94
N LEU A 421 24.57 11.10 5.03
CA LEU A 421 23.55 10.32 4.32
C LEU A 421 24.18 9.20 3.49
N LEU A 422 23.51 8.05 3.47
CA LEU A 422 23.78 6.95 2.56
C LEU A 422 22.63 6.91 1.53
N PRO A 423 22.76 7.59 0.37
CA PRO A 423 21.63 7.82 -0.53
C PRO A 423 20.97 6.53 -1.05
N ASP A 424 21.79 5.51 -1.30
CA ASP A 424 21.33 4.25 -1.90
C ASP A 424 21.01 3.16 -0.87
N ALA A 425 21.25 3.41 0.43
CA ALA A 425 21.07 2.40 1.46
C ALA A 425 19.60 2.25 1.87
N CYS A 426 19.04 1.08 1.63
CA CYS A 426 17.76 0.65 2.17
C CYS A 426 17.91 0.11 3.59
N TRP A 427 16.82 0.14 4.39
CA TRP A 427 16.74 -0.54 5.68
C TRP A 427 17.02 -2.06 5.54
N THR A 428 16.79 -2.64 4.37
CA THR A 428 17.12 -4.05 4.06
C THR A 428 18.58 -4.28 3.69
N ASP A 429 19.36 -3.24 3.39
CA ASP A 429 20.75 -3.38 2.89
C ASP A 429 21.77 -3.50 4.03
N PHE A 430 21.33 -3.36 5.28
CA PHE A 430 22.18 -3.63 6.42
C PHE A 430 22.58 -5.11 6.43
N ALA A 431 23.87 -5.39 6.66
CA ALA A 431 24.41 -6.74 6.63
C ALA A 431 23.55 -7.68 7.49
N HIS A 432 22.83 -8.61 6.85
CA HIS A 432 21.93 -9.58 7.49
C HIS A 432 22.63 -10.57 8.45
N HIS A 433 23.95 -10.42 8.62
CA HIS A 433 24.80 -11.26 9.46
C HIS A 433 25.54 -10.48 10.54
N ASP A 434 25.34 -9.16 10.66
CA ASP A 434 25.84 -8.41 11.80
C ASP A 434 24.82 -8.47 12.97
N PRO A 435 25.25 -8.80 14.20
CA PRO A 435 24.34 -8.98 15.32
C PRO A 435 23.65 -7.67 15.73
N TYR A 436 24.29 -6.51 15.53
CA TYR A 436 23.71 -5.22 15.89
C TYR A 436 22.69 -4.75 14.87
N THR A 437 22.96 -4.92 13.57
CA THR A 437 21.97 -4.62 12.51
C THR A 437 20.75 -5.53 12.64
N THR A 438 20.95 -6.82 12.94
CA THR A 438 19.86 -7.76 13.20
C THR A 438 19.03 -7.34 14.41
N ALA A 439 19.68 -6.95 15.51
CA ALA A 439 19.00 -6.43 16.70
C ALA A 439 18.21 -5.13 16.41
N LEU A 440 18.78 -4.22 15.62
CA LEU A 440 18.13 -2.98 15.20
C LEU A 440 16.91 -3.23 14.32
N MET A 441 17.02 -4.12 13.32
CA MET A 441 15.90 -4.46 12.42
C MET A 441 14.73 -5.14 13.15
N ASN A 442 15.01 -5.86 14.24
CA ASN A 442 14.00 -6.55 15.02
C ASN A 442 13.38 -5.68 16.14
N LEU A 443 13.80 -4.43 16.27
CA LEU A 443 13.31 -3.51 17.30
C LEU A 443 11.78 -3.34 17.18
N GLY A 444 11.02 -3.74 18.20
CA GLY A 444 9.56 -3.71 18.20
C GLY A 444 8.86 -5.00 17.74
N SER A 445 9.61 -6.04 17.35
CA SER A 445 9.02 -7.37 17.09
C SER A 445 8.53 -8.03 18.39
N LYS A 446 7.43 -8.81 18.32
CA LYS A 446 6.84 -9.51 19.48
C LYS A 446 7.70 -10.66 20.04
N GLN A 447 8.82 -11.00 19.40
CA GLN A 447 9.75 -12.05 19.84
C GLN A 447 10.87 -11.44 20.69
N SER A 448 11.33 -12.15 21.72
CA SER A 448 12.32 -11.62 22.67
C SER A 448 13.68 -11.38 21.99
N LEU A 449 14.00 -10.11 21.72
CA LEU A 449 15.23 -9.59 21.09
C LEU A 449 16.54 -10.18 21.65
N GLU A 450 16.58 -10.46 22.95
CA GLU A 450 17.79 -10.89 23.66
C GLU A 450 18.19 -12.35 23.37
N LYS A 451 17.23 -13.23 23.07
CA LYS A 451 17.51 -14.68 22.97
C LYS A 451 18.08 -15.11 21.61
N ASP A 452 17.72 -14.43 20.53
CA ASP A 452 18.09 -14.84 19.17
C ASP A 452 19.30 -14.08 18.61
N SER A 453 19.57 -12.86 19.08
CA SER A 453 20.69 -12.04 18.59
C SER A 453 21.95 -12.09 19.46
N GLY A 454 21.82 -12.44 20.75
CA GLY A 454 22.92 -12.34 21.71
C GLY A 454 23.34 -10.89 22.01
N VAL A 455 22.46 -9.92 21.76
CA VAL A 455 22.70 -8.49 21.96
C VAL A 455 21.71 -7.95 22.99
N ASP A 456 22.24 -7.27 24.00
CA ASP A 456 21.49 -6.45 24.96
C ASP A 456 21.21 -5.07 24.35
N ILE A 457 19.99 -4.56 24.53
CA ILE A 457 19.50 -3.33 23.89
C ILE A 457 18.97 -2.37 24.96
N ASP A 458 19.59 -1.20 25.08
CA ASP A 458 19.13 -0.10 25.93
C ASP A 458 18.56 1.02 25.05
N ILE A 459 17.24 1.19 25.10
CA ILE A 459 16.50 2.22 24.37
C ILE A 459 16.30 3.41 25.30
N ARG A 460 16.69 4.61 24.86
CA ARG A 460 16.57 5.83 25.65
C ARG A 460 15.84 6.94 24.92
N ARG A 461 15.07 7.72 25.66
CA ARG A 461 14.47 9.00 25.25
C ARG A 461 14.68 10.02 26.35
N ASP A 462 15.10 11.24 26.00
CA ASP A 462 15.39 12.32 26.95
C ASP A 462 16.34 11.89 28.09
N GLY A 463 17.32 11.04 27.76
CA GLY A 463 18.29 10.48 28.70
C GLY A 463 17.75 9.38 29.63
N LYS A 464 16.48 8.99 29.54
CA LYS A 464 15.85 7.94 30.35
C LYS A 464 15.72 6.64 29.56
N SER A 465 16.05 5.51 30.19
CA SER A 465 15.85 4.18 29.60
C SER A 465 14.36 3.83 29.59
N LEU A 466 13.91 3.24 28.49
CA LEU A 466 12.54 2.83 28.23
C LEU A 466 12.50 1.32 27.96
N ASN A 467 11.55 0.64 28.57
CA ASN A 467 11.17 -0.70 28.11
C ASN A 467 10.24 -0.63 26.89
N LEU A 468 10.01 -1.76 26.23
CA LEU A 468 9.19 -1.82 25.00
C LEU A 468 7.74 -1.33 25.21
N THR A 469 7.14 -1.60 26.38
CA THR A 469 5.78 -1.14 26.69
C THR A 469 5.73 0.38 26.85
N GLN A 470 6.69 0.96 27.56
CA GLN A 470 6.80 2.42 27.73
C GLN A 470 7.12 3.12 26.40
N LEU A 471 7.93 2.49 25.55
CA LEU A 471 8.22 2.99 24.21
C LEU A 471 6.95 3.04 23.37
N ASP A 472 6.19 1.94 23.33
CA ASP A 472 4.93 1.87 22.59
C ASP A 472 3.92 2.90 23.10
N GLU A 473 3.67 2.96 24.41
CA GLU A 473 2.78 3.95 25.03
C GLU A 473 3.17 5.40 24.67
N GLN A 474 4.46 5.74 24.78
CA GLN A 474 4.93 7.08 24.49
C GLN A 474 4.89 7.42 22.99
N TYR A 475 5.14 6.44 22.12
CA TYR A 475 5.04 6.62 20.68
C TYR A 475 3.60 6.85 20.26
N GLN A 476 2.66 6.04 20.76
CA GLN A 476 1.23 6.21 20.50
C GLN A 476 0.71 7.56 21.00
N LEU A 477 1.12 7.99 22.20
CA LEU A 477 0.74 9.30 22.74
C LEU A 477 1.28 10.45 21.88
N TRP A 478 2.55 10.36 21.45
CA TRP A 478 3.14 11.36 20.56
C TRP A 478 2.41 11.40 19.21
N LEU A 479 2.10 10.24 18.63
CA LEU A 479 1.40 10.14 17.36
C LEU A 479 0.00 10.76 17.43
N MET A 480 -0.74 10.47 18.50
CA MET A 480 -2.05 11.08 18.77
C MET A 480 -1.96 12.61 18.91
N GLU A 481 -0.96 13.11 19.62
CA GLU A 481 -0.73 14.56 19.74
C GLU A 481 -0.40 15.19 18.38
N MET A 482 0.40 14.52 17.55
CA MET A 482 0.73 15.04 16.22
C MET A 482 -0.50 15.07 15.32
N HIS A 483 -1.29 14.00 15.31
CA HIS A 483 -2.53 13.90 14.56
C HIS A 483 -3.54 14.97 14.98
N GLU A 484 -3.86 15.08 16.27
CA GLU A 484 -4.84 16.05 16.77
C GLU A 484 -4.47 17.50 16.46
N LYS A 485 -3.17 17.80 16.46
CA LYS A 485 -2.67 19.18 16.36
C LYS A 485 -2.35 19.62 14.93
N TYR A 486 -1.87 18.72 14.08
CA TYR A 486 -1.28 19.07 12.79
C TYR A 486 -2.05 18.55 11.58
N ASP A 487 -2.91 17.54 11.74
CA ASP A 487 -3.76 17.12 10.63
C ASP A 487 -4.92 18.10 10.47
N GLU A 488 -5.12 18.55 9.24
CA GLU A 488 -6.28 19.32 8.88
C GLU A 488 -7.47 18.37 8.82
N VAL A 489 -8.49 18.66 9.64
CA VAL A 489 -9.80 18.01 9.53
C VAL A 489 -10.49 18.57 8.30
N ASP A 490 -10.01 18.21 7.11
CA ASP A 490 -10.89 18.26 5.96
C ASP A 490 -11.85 17.10 6.13
N SER A 491 -13.15 17.42 6.16
CA SER A 491 -14.18 16.42 5.89
C SER A 491 -14.09 16.06 4.40
N GLY A 492 -12.94 15.50 4.01
CA GLY A 492 -12.67 15.01 2.69
C GLY A 492 -13.69 13.94 2.36
N VAL A 493 -14.07 13.89 1.09
CA VAL A 493 -15.08 12.98 0.54
C VAL A 493 -14.56 11.54 0.45
N ASP A 494 -13.49 11.20 1.18
CA ASP A 494 -12.98 9.83 1.28
C ASP A 494 -13.78 9.01 2.29
N GLU A 495 -14.02 7.75 1.92
CA GLU A 495 -14.90 6.83 2.62
C GLU A 495 -14.58 6.75 4.12
N HIS A 496 -15.60 6.98 4.93
CA HIS A 496 -15.54 7.03 6.38
C HIS A 496 -14.87 5.76 6.96
N VAL A 497 -13.63 5.88 7.46
CA VAL A 497 -13.04 4.85 8.32
C VAL A 497 -13.72 4.91 9.68
N LEU A 498 -14.71 4.04 9.86
CA LEU A 498 -15.46 3.92 11.10
C LEU A 498 -14.63 3.16 12.14
N ILE A 499 -14.10 3.89 13.13
CA ILE A 499 -13.49 3.29 14.32
C ILE A 499 -14.63 2.77 15.21
N VAL A 500 -14.83 1.46 15.20
CA VAL A 500 -15.90 0.82 15.98
C VAL A 500 -15.45 0.61 17.43
N ASN A 501 -16.25 1.12 18.38
CA ASN A 501 -16.03 0.96 19.83
C ASN A 501 -15.78 -0.52 20.22
N PRO A 502 -14.84 -0.81 21.16
CA PRO A 502 -14.57 -2.16 21.67
C PRO A 502 -15.79 -2.99 22.07
N SER A 503 -16.87 -2.32 22.52
CA SER A 503 -18.14 -2.94 22.91
C SER A 503 -18.81 -3.74 21.79
N ASN A 504 -18.57 -3.36 20.53
CA ASN A 504 -19.21 -3.95 19.35
C ASN A 504 -18.33 -5.04 18.68
N LYS A 505 -17.10 -5.28 19.17
CA LYS A 505 -16.18 -6.30 18.62
C LYS A 505 -16.80 -7.71 18.63
N LYS A 506 -17.59 -8.03 19.66
CA LYS A 506 -18.28 -9.32 19.78
C LYS A 506 -19.36 -9.52 18.71
N GLU A 507 -20.14 -8.48 18.42
CA GLU A 507 -21.22 -8.52 17.43
C GLU A 507 -20.69 -8.62 16.00
N LEU A 508 -19.52 -8.01 15.76
CA LEU A 508 -18.79 -8.10 14.48
C LEU A 508 -17.94 -9.38 14.35
N HIS A 509 -17.93 -10.24 15.36
CA HIS A 509 -17.11 -11.46 15.45
C HIS A 509 -15.59 -11.21 15.34
N ILE A 510 -15.11 -10.02 15.71
CA ILE A 510 -13.69 -9.62 15.66
C ILE A 510 -12.96 -10.22 16.86
N SER A 511 -11.91 -11.00 16.62
CA SER A 511 -11.13 -11.66 17.69
C SER A 511 -9.85 -10.90 18.08
N ASN A 512 -9.31 -10.03 17.22
CA ASN A 512 -8.04 -9.30 17.42
C ASN A 512 -8.10 -7.86 16.85
N ASP A 513 -7.18 -6.98 17.28
CA ASP A 513 -7.05 -5.56 16.85
C ASP A 513 -6.52 -5.36 15.41
N GLY A 514 -6.90 -6.21 14.46
CA GLY A 514 -6.48 -6.09 13.05
C GLY A 514 -7.32 -6.87 12.04
N ASP A 515 -8.52 -7.33 12.40
CA ASP A 515 -9.39 -8.07 11.47
C ASP A 515 -10.24 -7.12 10.60
N THR A 516 -9.92 -7.02 9.31
CA THR A 516 -10.79 -6.33 8.33
C THR A 516 -12.00 -7.18 7.95
N ARG A 517 -13.21 -6.61 8.04
CA ARG A 517 -14.47 -7.30 7.76
C ARG A 517 -15.36 -6.52 6.82
N ILE A 518 -16.10 -7.26 6.00
CA ILE A 518 -17.09 -6.76 5.05
C ILE A 518 -18.45 -6.88 5.71
N ILE A 519 -19.19 -5.77 5.78
CA ILE A 519 -20.56 -5.76 6.25
C ILE A 519 -21.48 -5.70 5.04
N CYS A 520 -22.38 -6.67 4.91
CA CYS A 520 -23.28 -6.72 3.77
C CYS A 520 -24.72 -7.03 4.20
N ARG A 521 -25.67 -6.31 3.60
CA ARG A 521 -27.09 -6.61 3.70
C ARG A 521 -27.45 -7.64 2.65
N THR A 522 -28.02 -8.77 3.05
CA THR A 522 -28.50 -9.77 2.08
C THR A 522 -29.72 -9.22 1.32
N ILE A 523 -29.91 -9.73 0.11
CA ILE A 523 -30.87 -9.18 -0.87
C ILE A 523 -32.34 -9.29 -0.43
N ASP A 524 -32.64 -10.20 0.50
CA ASP A 524 -33.95 -10.47 1.09
C ASP A 524 -34.29 -9.56 2.29
N ILE A 525 -33.28 -8.91 2.87
CA ILE A 525 -33.42 -8.00 4.01
C ILE A 525 -33.78 -6.61 3.51
N SER A 526 -34.77 -5.98 4.13
CA SER A 526 -35.19 -4.62 3.77
C SER A 526 -34.18 -3.57 4.24
N GLU A 527 -34.14 -2.41 3.59
CA GLU A 527 -33.15 -1.36 3.92
C GLU A 527 -33.23 -0.88 5.37
N LYS A 528 -34.44 -0.79 5.93
CA LYS A 528 -34.70 -0.45 7.34
C LYS A 528 -34.25 -1.51 8.35
N ASP A 529 -34.02 -2.74 7.91
CA ASP A 529 -33.50 -3.85 8.73
C ASP A 529 -31.98 -4.03 8.51
N GLY A 530 -31.35 -3.16 7.72
CA GLY A 530 -29.92 -3.14 7.46
C GLY A 530 -29.13 -2.59 8.66
N CYS A 531 -27.80 -2.67 8.60
CA CYS A 531 -26.96 -2.13 9.65
C CYS A 531 -27.21 -0.63 9.84
N LEU A 532 -27.18 -0.18 11.09
CA LEU A 532 -27.46 1.18 11.47
C LEU A 532 -26.29 1.76 12.26
N LEU A 533 -25.98 3.00 11.97
CA LEU A 533 -25.00 3.79 12.71
C LEU A 533 -25.74 4.95 13.39
N GLU A 534 -25.78 4.94 14.72
CA GLU A 534 -26.45 5.96 15.52
C GLU A 534 -25.40 6.84 16.21
N SER A 535 -25.58 8.17 16.19
CA SER A 535 -24.75 9.09 16.97
C SER A 535 -25.46 9.39 18.30
N VAL A 536 -24.83 9.04 19.41
CA VAL A 536 -25.33 9.31 20.76
C VAL A 536 -24.21 9.96 21.56
N GLU A 537 -24.40 11.23 21.98
CA GLU A 537 -23.49 11.94 22.89
C GLU A 537 -22.01 11.86 22.43
N GLU A 538 -21.75 12.27 21.18
CA GLU A 538 -20.41 12.27 20.54
C GLU A 538 -19.77 10.88 20.35
N ASN A 539 -20.49 9.79 20.67
CA ASN A 539 -20.07 8.43 20.40
C ASN A 539 -20.92 7.79 19.29
N LEU A 540 -20.25 7.22 18.28
CA LEU A 540 -20.90 6.45 17.22
C LEU A 540 -21.18 5.03 17.70
N LYS A 541 -22.46 4.65 17.72
CA LYS A 541 -22.91 3.29 18.03
C LYS A 541 -23.29 2.57 16.74
N PHE A 542 -22.49 1.56 16.39
CA PHE A 542 -22.79 0.65 15.29
C PHE A 542 -23.70 -0.50 15.74
N ASN A 543 -24.76 -0.77 15.00
CA ASN A 543 -25.70 -1.88 15.20
C ASN A 543 -25.80 -2.71 13.92
N LEU A 544 -25.43 -3.99 13.98
CA LEU A 544 -25.38 -4.85 12.79
C LEU A 544 -26.78 -5.19 12.25
N GLN A 545 -27.79 -5.17 13.12
CA GLN A 545 -29.17 -5.60 12.84
C GLN A 545 -29.22 -6.98 12.16
N LYS A 546 -29.90 -7.11 11.01
CA LYS A 546 -29.95 -8.37 10.26
C LYS A 546 -28.82 -8.50 9.23
N SER A 547 -27.91 -7.52 9.13
CA SER A 547 -26.80 -7.58 8.18
C SER A 547 -25.78 -8.64 8.58
N GLN A 548 -24.96 -9.07 7.62
CA GLN A 548 -23.92 -10.07 7.86
C GLN A 548 -22.54 -9.42 7.92
N SER A 549 -21.68 -9.94 8.79
CA SER A 549 -20.26 -9.62 8.87
C SER A 549 -19.45 -10.79 8.33
N LEU A 550 -18.62 -10.54 7.32
CA LEU A 550 -17.78 -11.54 6.65
C LEU A 550 -16.31 -11.12 6.75
N PRO A 551 -15.36 -12.06 6.91
CA PRO A 551 -13.94 -11.73 6.85
C PRO A 551 -13.53 -11.32 5.41
N ILE A 552 -12.61 -10.37 5.28
CA ILE A 552 -12.18 -9.87 3.95
C ILE A 552 -11.58 -10.97 3.05
N ASN A 553 -10.98 -11.99 3.66
CA ASN A 553 -10.39 -13.14 2.96
C ASN A 553 -11.37 -13.96 2.10
N VAL A 554 -12.69 -13.74 2.24
CA VAL A 554 -13.70 -14.34 1.35
C VAL A 554 -13.53 -13.85 -0.10
N ILE A 555 -13.03 -12.61 -0.28
CA ILE A 555 -12.67 -12.06 -1.58
C ILE A 555 -11.45 -12.81 -2.14
N ASP A 556 -10.37 -12.86 -1.36
CA ASP A 556 -9.10 -13.48 -1.77
C ASP A 556 -9.23 -14.98 -2.04
N ALA A 557 -10.13 -15.67 -1.33
CA ALA A 557 -10.43 -17.08 -1.53
C ALA A 557 -11.22 -17.35 -2.84
N GLY A 558 -11.49 -16.33 -3.65
CA GLY A 558 -12.21 -16.46 -4.93
C GLY A 558 -13.68 -16.85 -4.76
N LYS A 559 -14.26 -16.67 -3.58
CA LYS A 559 -15.68 -16.99 -3.29
C LYS A 559 -16.63 -15.87 -3.70
N CYS A 560 -16.11 -14.69 -4.00
CA CYS A 560 -16.86 -13.54 -4.49
C CYS A 560 -16.84 -13.49 -6.02
N LEU A 561 -17.99 -13.21 -6.62
CA LEU A 561 -18.12 -12.95 -8.06
C LEU A 561 -18.51 -11.49 -8.24
N ALA A 562 -17.80 -10.78 -9.13
CA ALA A 562 -18.19 -9.44 -9.54
C ALA A 562 -19.48 -9.53 -10.38
N VAL A 563 -20.50 -8.79 -9.97
CA VAL A 563 -21.82 -8.78 -10.62
C VAL A 563 -22.11 -7.36 -11.09
N ALA A 564 -22.43 -7.18 -12.37
CA ALA A 564 -22.83 -5.88 -12.92
C ALA A 564 -24.14 -5.38 -12.28
N ASP A 565 -24.33 -4.06 -12.18
CA ASP A 565 -25.53 -3.46 -11.58
C ASP A 565 -26.83 -3.95 -12.22
N SER A 566 -26.81 -4.20 -13.53
CA SER A 566 -27.94 -4.77 -14.26
C SER A 566 -28.31 -6.18 -13.76
N GLU A 567 -27.32 -7.03 -13.50
CA GLU A 567 -27.51 -8.40 -13.00
C GLU A 567 -27.91 -8.40 -11.52
N ARG A 568 -27.37 -7.50 -10.70
CA ARG A 568 -27.81 -7.28 -9.32
C ARG A 568 -29.29 -6.85 -9.29
N ASN A 569 -29.66 -5.87 -10.10
CA ASN A 569 -31.05 -5.42 -10.22
C ASN A 569 -31.97 -6.53 -10.73
N ASN A 570 -31.51 -7.35 -11.67
CA ASN A 570 -32.25 -8.53 -12.13
C ASN A 570 -32.48 -9.55 -10.99
N GLN A 571 -31.48 -9.80 -10.15
CA GLN A 571 -31.62 -10.70 -8.99
C GLN A 571 -32.56 -10.12 -7.92
N ILE A 572 -32.49 -8.81 -7.68
CA ILE A 572 -33.43 -8.09 -6.81
C ILE A 572 -34.85 -8.26 -7.35
N VAL A 573 -35.06 -8.00 -8.65
CA VAL A 573 -36.35 -8.14 -9.32
C VAL A 573 -36.85 -9.59 -9.27
N LYS A 574 -36.01 -10.59 -9.54
CA LYS A 574 -36.36 -12.03 -9.42
C LYS A 574 -36.81 -12.39 -8.00
N ASN A 575 -36.14 -11.85 -6.96
CA ASN A 575 -36.53 -12.08 -5.58
C ASN A 575 -37.85 -11.38 -5.22
N TYR A 576 -38.07 -10.13 -5.65
CA TYR A 576 -39.35 -9.45 -5.47
C TYR A 576 -40.50 -10.13 -6.23
N GLN A 577 -40.21 -10.67 -7.41
CA GLN A 577 -41.16 -11.40 -8.26
C GLN A 577 -41.70 -12.69 -7.60
N ASN A 578 -40.94 -13.29 -6.69
CA ASN A 578 -41.34 -14.48 -5.95
C ASN A 578 -41.97 -14.18 -4.57
N ARG A 579 -42.19 -12.90 -4.20
CA ARG A 579 -42.82 -12.53 -2.93
C ARG A 579 -44.35 -12.68 -2.97
N PRO A 580 -45.01 -12.87 -1.81
CA PRO A 580 -46.47 -12.83 -1.69
C PRO A 580 -47.02 -11.50 -2.19
N SER A 581 -47.79 -11.54 -3.28
CA SER A 581 -48.35 -10.35 -3.93
C SER A 581 -49.85 -10.21 -3.69
N SER A 582 -50.60 -11.31 -3.84
CA SER A 582 -52.04 -11.30 -3.64
C SER A 582 -52.57 -12.63 -3.11
N ILE A 583 -53.74 -12.58 -2.48
CA ILE A 583 -54.49 -13.75 -2.01
C ILE A 583 -55.67 -13.96 -2.96
N GLU A 584 -55.75 -15.13 -3.60
CA GLU A 584 -56.86 -15.54 -4.46
C GLU A 584 -57.72 -16.59 -3.73
N ILE A 585 -59.03 -16.42 -3.78
CA ILE A 585 -60.00 -17.40 -3.29
C ILE A 585 -60.42 -18.26 -4.47
N LEU A 586 -60.36 -19.58 -4.32
CA LEU A 586 -60.66 -20.51 -5.40
C LEU A 586 -62.18 -20.62 -5.62
N ASN A 587 -62.59 -20.63 -6.89
CA ASN A 587 -64.00 -20.79 -7.27
C ASN A 587 -64.41 -22.28 -7.36
N THR A 588 -65.71 -22.54 -7.53
CA THR A 588 -66.27 -23.92 -7.60
C THR A 588 -65.63 -24.79 -8.68
N ARG A 589 -65.18 -24.19 -9.78
CA ARG A 589 -64.56 -24.95 -10.88
C ARG A 589 -63.14 -25.37 -10.50
N GLN A 590 -62.34 -24.46 -9.92
CA GLN A 590 -61.01 -24.76 -9.40
C GLN A 590 -61.07 -25.76 -8.24
N CYS A 591 -62.05 -25.65 -7.35
CA CYS A 591 -62.26 -26.64 -6.27
C CYS A 591 -62.63 -28.03 -6.82
N ARG A 592 -63.45 -28.09 -7.89
CA ARG A 592 -63.75 -29.37 -8.59
C ARG A 592 -62.51 -30.00 -9.20
N GLU A 593 -61.60 -29.22 -9.78
CA GLU A 593 -60.32 -29.72 -10.31
C GLU A 593 -59.45 -30.34 -9.20
N LEU A 594 -59.52 -29.78 -7.99
CA LEU A 594 -58.86 -30.33 -6.80
C LEU A 594 -59.54 -31.58 -6.24
N GLY A 595 -60.66 -32.03 -6.83
CA GLY A 595 -61.40 -33.21 -6.37
C GLY A 595 -62.27 -32.98 -5.15
N ILE A 596 -62.56 -31.72 -4.85
CA ILE A 596 -63.45 -31.34 -3.75
C ILE A 596 -64.84 -31.27 -4.35
N GLU A 597 -65.56 -32.39 -4.29
CA GLU A 597 -67.00 -32.39 -4.53
C GLU A 597 -67.64 -31.56 -3.43
N ALA A 598 -68.53 -30.64 -3.81
CA ALA A 598 -69.35 -29.90 -2.85
C ALA A 598 -70.18 -30.93 -2.08
N SER A 599 -69.64 -31.37 -0.94
CA SER A 599 -70.38 -32.17 0.02
C SER A 599 -71.58 -31.34 0.51
N LEU A 600 -72.64 -32.05 0.86
CA LEU A 600 -73.92 -31.54 1.35
C LEU A 600 -73.78 -30.30 2.26
N PRO A 601 -74.80 -29.41 2.32
CA PRO A 601 -74.70 -28.04 2.85
C PRO A 601 -74.30 -27.87 4.33
N ASP A 602 -73.92 -28.94 5.02
CA ASP A 602 -73.65 -28.96 6.45
C ASP A 602 -72.20 -28.57 6.81
N GLU A 603 -71.23 -28.61 5.88
CA GLU A 603 -69.83 -28.19 6.15
C GLU A 603 -69.21 -27.32 5.03
N PRO A 604 -69.30 -25.97 5.12
CA PRO A 604 -68.63 -25.07 4.18
C PRO A 604 -67.10 -25.17 4.22
N GLU A 605 -66.45 -25.34 3.06
CA GLU A 605 -64.99 -25.22 2.93
C GLU A 605 -64.62 -24.01 2.06
N ILE A 606 -63.79 -23.10 2.59
CA ILE A 606 -63.26 -21.95 1.87
C ILE A 606 -61.79 -22.16 1.60
N ILE A 607 -61.38 -22.11 0.34
CA ILE A 607 -60.02 -22.40 -0.09
C ILE A 607 -59.39 -21.16 -0.71
N ALA A 608 -58.20 -20.81 -0.24
CA ALA A 608 -57.41 -19.70 -0.75
C ALA A 608 -55.99 -20.13 -1.10
N VAL A 609 -55.37 -19.39 -2.01
CA VAL A 609 -53.96 -19.53 -2.40
C VAL A 609 -53.27 -18.17 -2.40
N VAL A 610 -51.95 -18.19 -2.24
CA VAL A 610 -51.11 -16.99 -2.32
C VAL A 610 -50.43 -16.96 -3.67
N ARG A 611 -50.54 -15.83 -4.37
CA ARG A 611 -49.98 -15.61 -5.70
C ARG A 611 -48.69 -14.79 -5.62
N PRO A 612 -47.65 -15.18 -6.38
CA PRO A 612 -46.43 -14.39 -6.50
C PRO A 612 -46.65 -13.13 -7.34
N GLY A 613 -45.76 -12.16 -7.25
CA GLY A 613 -45.81 -10.91 -8.04
C GLY A 613 -45.81 -11.11 -9.56
N THR A 614 -45.33 -12.25 -10.05
CA THR A 614 -45.36 -12.62 -11.48
C THR A 614 -46.75 -12.97 -12.00
N TYR A 615 -47.73 -13.22 -11.12
CA TYR A 615 -49.08 -13.57 -11.50
C TYR A 615 -49.90 -12.31 -11.85
N LYS A 616 -50.16 -12.08 -13.15
CA LYS A 616 -51.00 -10.97 -13.62
C LYS A 616 -52.48 -11.41 -13.65
N SER A 617 -53.32 -10.86 -12.76
CA SER A 617 -54.72 -11.27 -12.57
C SER A 617 -55.71 -10.79 -13.66
N GLY A 618 -55.26 -10.62 -14.91
CA GLY A 618 -56.04 -9.98 -15.96
C GLY A 618 -56.96 -10.90 -16.77
N ILE A 619 -56.84 -12.22 -16.63
CA ILE A 619 -57.68 -13.20 -17.32
C ILE A 619 -57.95 -14.33 -16.34
N PRO A 620 -59.21 -14.70 -16.04
CA PRO A 620 -59.49 -15.88 -15.22
C PRO A 620 -58.86 -17.09 -15.90
N SER A 621 -57.77 -17.61 -15.33
CA SER A 621 -57.23 -18.88 -15.79
C SER A 621 -58.33 -19.91 -15.60
N LYS A 622 -58.69 -20.63 -16.68
CA LYS A 622 -59.73 -21.67 -16.62
C LYS A 622 -59.33 -22.82 -15.67
N HIS A 623 -58.06 -22.91 -15.29
CA HIS A 623 -57.45 -23.97 -14.50
C HIS A 623 -56.51 -23.43 -13.42
N LEU A 624 -56.38 -24.14 -12.30
CA LEU A 624 -55.37 -23.84 -11.29
C LEU A 624 -54.00 -24.34 -11.75
N ASP A 625 -52.97 -23.49 -11.71
CA ASP A 625 -51.61 -23.83 -12.10
C ASP A 625 -50.65 -23.71 -10.90
N GLN A 626 -50.01 -24.83 -10.54
CA GLN A 626 -49.12 -24.93 -9.38
C GLN A 626 -47.92 -23.98 -9.49
N LYS A 627 -47.47 -23.61 -10.69
CA LYS A 627 -46.31 -22.69 -10.85
C LYS A 627 -46.59 -21.29 -10.30
N TYR A 628 -47.85 -20.92 -10.17
CA TYR A 628 -48.29 -19.63 -9.64
C TYR A 628 -48.94 -19.77 -8.26
N VAL A 629 -48.78 -20.89 -7.57
CA VAL A 629 -49.19 -21.07 -6.17
C VAL A 629 -47.94 -21.09 -5.31
N MET A 630 -47.83 -20.15 -4.37
CA MET A 630 -46.69 -20.08 -3.46
C MET A 630 -46.71 -21.25 -2.48
N LYS A 631 -45.53 -21.86 -2.26
CA LYS A 631 -45.36 -23.01 -1.36
C LYS A 631 -44.91 -22.62 0.06
N ASP A 632 -44.76 -21.34 0.35
CA ASP A 632 -44.26 -20.85 1.63
C ASP A 632 -45.19 -21.18 2.79
N ASN A 633 -44.60 -21.41 3.96
CA ASN A 633 -45.28 -21.89 5.19
C ASN A 633 -45.94 -20.78 6.02
N PHE A 634 -46.38 -19.68 5.40
CA PHE A 634 -46.99 -18.59 6.16
C PHE A 634 -48.29 -19.03 6.83
N GLU A 635 -48.61 -18.49 8.00
CA GLU A 635 -49.92 -18.70 8.60
C GLU A 635 -50.93 -17.69 8.00
N MET A 636 -52.02 -18.18 7.40
CA MET A 636 -53.10 -17.32 6.91
C MET A 636 -54.23 -17.26 7.93
N SER A 637 -54.76 -16.06 8.15
CA SER A 637 -55.92 -15.80 8.98
C SER A 637 -57.14 -15.44 8.14
N LEU A 638 -58.30 -15.97 8.53
CA LEU A 638 -59.61 -15.59 8.01
C LEU A 638 -60.46 -15.04 9.16
N VAL A 639 -60.96 -13.82 8.98
CA VAL A 639 -61.95 -13.21 9.86
C VAL A 639 -63.23 -12.95 9.08
N ILE A 640 -64.37 -13.42 9.59
CA ILE A 640 -65.69 -13.15 9.02
C ILE A 640 -66.43 -12.23 9.98
N THR A 641 -66.85 -11.07 9.49
CA THR A 641 -67.70 -10.11 10.22
C THR A 641 -69.05 -9.96 9.51
N TYR A 642 -70.10 -9.59 10.23
CA TYR A 642 -71.38 -9.21 9.60
C TYR A 642 -71.96 -7.94 10.19
N SER A 643 -72.68 -7.22 9.30
CA SER A 643 -73.28 -5.92 9.57
C SER A 643 -74.63 -5.78 8.85
N THR A 644 -75.57 -5.06 9.46
CA THR A 644 -76.96 -4.86 8.97
C THR A 644 -77.22 -3.50 8.32
N ASN A 645 -76.16 -2.76 7.97
CA ASN A 645 -76.19 -1.40 7.43
C ASN A 645 -76.90 -0.37 8.33
N LYS A 646 -76.13 0.34 9.16
CA LYS A 646 -76.15 1.83 9.21
C LYS A 646 -75.11 2.51 10.12
N LYS A 647 -74.28 1.80 10.90
CA LYS A 647 -73.11 2.40 11.60
C LYS A 647 -71.97 1.37 11.72
N PRO A 648 -70.69 1.77 11.64
CA PRO A 648 -69.53 0.88 11.81
C PRO A 648 -69.37 0.31 13.23
N GLN A 649 -70.24 0.68 14.18
CA GLN A 649 -70.22 0.19 15.56
C GLN A 649 -70.99 -1.13 15.79
N ASP A 650 -71.70 -1.64 14.78
CA ASP A 650 -72.48 -2.91 14.85
C ASP A 650 -71.83 -4.05 14.03
N GLU A 651 -70.49 -4.11 13.95
CA GLU A 651 -69.79 -5.25 13.35
C GLU A 651 -69.65 -6.39 14.37
N HIS A 652 -70.41 -7.46 14.19
CA HIS A 652 -70.24 -8.69 14.97
C HIS A 652 -69.23 -9.62 14.28
N LYS A 653 -68.29 -10.18 15.05
CA LYS A 653 -67.30 -11.16 14.56
C LYS A 653 -67.90 -12.57 14.63
N PHE A 654 -68.06 -13.22 13.47
CA PHE A 654 -68.72 -14.53 13.32
C PHE A 654 -67.71 -15.68 13.31
N TYR A 655 -66.54 -15.47 12.72
CA TYR A 655 -65.51 -16.48 12.62
C TYR A 655 -64.12 -15.84 12.69
N SER A 656 -63.19 -16.57 13.31
CA SER A 656 -61.77 -16.25 13.32
C SER A 656 -60.99 -17.55 13.28
N GLY A 657 -60.36 -17.84 12.15
CA GLY A 657 -59.52 -19.03 11.98
C GLY A 657 -58.13 -18.64 11.53
N ARG A 658 -57.15 -19.48 11.88
CA ARG A 658 -55.82 -19.45 11.28
C ARG A 658 -55.46 -20.85 10.82
N VAL A 659 -54.87 -20.95 9.63
CA VAL A 659 -54.47 -22.22 9.03
C VAL A 659 -53.10 -22.07 8.39
N ALA A 660 -52.30 -23.13 8.50
CA ALA A 660 -51.08 -23.31 7.73
C ALA A 660 -51.43 -23.84 6.32
N PRO A 661 -50.57 -23.63 5.31
CA PRO A 661 -50.77 -24.19 3.99
C PRO A 661 -50.75 -25.72 4.05
N SER A 662 -51.61 -26.31 3.25
CA SER A 662 -51.77 -27.75 3.08
C SER A 662 -51.50 -28.15 1.64
N SER A 663 -51.42 -29.46 1.41
CA SER A 663 -51.28 -30.03 0.07
C SER A 663 -52.45 -30.96 -0.20
N LEU A 664 -53.04 -30.85 -1.39
CA LEU A 664 -54.15 -31.69 -1.83
C LEU A 664 -53.87 -32.13 -3.26
N ARG A 665 -53.80 -33.46 -3.46
CA ARG A 665 -53.32 -34.07 -4.72
C ARG A 665 -51.95 -33.51 -5.10
N ASP A 666 -51.78 -33.06 -6.34
CA ASP A 666 -50.53 -32.51 -6.88
C ASP A 666 -50.33 -31.01 -6.57
N PHE A 667 -51.25 -30.40 -5.80
CA PHE A 667 -51.19 -28.99 -5.47
C PHE A 667 -50.71 -28.75 -4.03
N HIS A 668 -49.75 -27.83 -3.88
CA HIS A 668 -49.13 -27.42 -2.62
C HIS A 668 -49.39 -25.94 -2.38
N GLY A 669 -49.57 -25.54 -1.11
CA GLY A 669 -49.77 -24.13 -0.74
C GLY A 669 -51.24 -23.72 -0.60
N LEU A 670 -52.13 -24.68 -0.33
CA LEU A 670 -53.58 -24.48 -0.24
C LEU A 670 -54.00 -24.18 1.20
N TYR A 671 -54.72 -23.08 1.41
CA TYR A 671 -55.24 -22.69 2.71
C TYR A 671 -56.72 -23.07 2.78
N VAL A 672 -57.05 -24.09 3.58
CA VAL A 672 -58.40 -24.64 3.70
C VAL A 672 -59.01 -24.24 5.04
N PHE A 673 -59.99 -23.34 4.99
CA PHE A 673 -60.75 -22.92 6.17
C PHE A 673 -62.06 -23.69 6.25
N LYS A 674 -62.29 -24.32 7.41
CA LYS A 674 -63.53 -25.03 7.75
C LYS A 674 -64.25 -24.32 8.89
N PRO A 675 -65.04 -23.28 8.63
CA PRO A 675 -65.91 -22.69 9.65
C PRO A 675 -66.97 -23.72 10.07
N ARG A 676 -66.71 -24.48 11.15
CA ARG A 676 -67.68 -25.44 11.72
C ARG A 676 -68.94 -24.70 12.18
N CYS A 677 -70.09 -25.04 11.62
CA CYS A 677 -71.39 -24.49 11.99
C CYS A 677 -72.24 -25.53 12.73
N THR A 678 -71.80 -26.00 13.89
CA THR A 678 -72.55 -27.01 14.67
C THR A 678 -73.80 -26.46 15.36
N SER A 679 -74.13 -25.18 15.17
CA SER A 679 -75.49 -24.62 15.26
C SER A 679 -75.42 -23.16 14.80
N HIS A 680 -76.47 -22.64 14.17
CA HIS A 680 -76.73 -21.19 14.00
C HIS A 680 -76.12 -20.44 12.78
N PRO A 681 -76.63 -19.22 12.45
CA PRO A 681 -77.23 -18.88 11.16
C PRO A 681 -76.26 -18.10 10.25
N LEU A 682 -75.29 -18.78 9.63
CA LEU A 682 -74.69 -18.19 8.44
C LEU A 682 -75.78 -18.07 7.36
N PHE A 683 -75.98 -16.85 6.87
CA PHE A 683 -76.87 -16.54 5.74
C PHE A 683 -78.38 -16.62 5.94
N GLN A 684 -78.88 -16.79 7.18
CA GLN A 684 -80.33 -16.69 7.43
C GLN A 684 -80.81 -15.25 7.64
N ASN A 685 -79.89 -14.36 8.03
CA ASN A 685 -80.19 -12.95 8.28
C ASN A 685 -79.73 -12.09 7.09
N ALA A 686 -80.60 -11.19 6.65
CA ALA A 686 -80.22 -10.17 5.67
C ALA A 686 -79.12 -9.27 6.23
N GLY A 687 -78.15 -8.92 5.40
CA GLY A 687 -77.02 -8.07 5.77
C GLY A 687 -75.78 -8.35 4.92
N VAL A 688 -74.66 -7.73 5.28
CA VAL A 688 -73.39 -7.86 4.54
C VAL A 688 -72.39 -8.65 5.38
N PHE A 689 -71.94 -9.79 4.86
CA PHE A 689 -70.84 -10.58 5.42
C PHE A 689 -69.53 -10.13 4.79
N THR A 690 -68.54 -9.78 5.62
CA THR A 690 -67.20 -9.38 5.17
C THR A 690 -66.19 -10.44 5.56
N PHE A 691 -65.55 -11.03 4.56
CA PHE A 691 -64.48 -12.02 4.68
C PHE A 691 -63.14 -11.31 4.52
N THR A 692 -62.29 -11.36 5.54
CA THR A 692 -60.97 -10.73 5.51
C THR A 692 -59.88 -11.78 5.66
N PHE A 693 -59.08 -11.95 4.61
CA PHE A 693 -57.91 -12.83 4.59
C PHE A 693 -56.64 -12.02 4.78
N SER A 694 -55.75 -12.48 5.64
CA SER A 694 -54.44 -11.85 5.83
C SER A 694 -53.36 -12.84 6.25
N ILE A 695 -52.13 -12.56 5.85
CA ILE A 695 -50.95 -13.37 6.14
C ILE A 695 -50.04 -12.57 7.07
N GLY A 696 -49.67 -13.15 8.22
CA GLY A 696 -48.74 -12.52 9.17
C GLY A 696 -47.36 -12.32 8.56
N ASP A 697 -46.70 -11.21 8.89
CA ASP A 697 -45.32 -10.87 8.48
C ASP A 697 -45.05 -10.73 6.97
N SER A 698 -46.10 -10.54 6.16
CA SER A 698 -45.95 -10.28 4.71
C SER A 698 -46.35 -8.85 4.31
N SER A 699 -45.73 -8.31 3.25
CA SER A 699 -46.15 -7.06 2.61
C SER A 699 -47.42 -7.24 1.73
N CYS A 700 -48.02 -8.43 1.71
CA CYS A 700 -49.19 -8.75 0.91
C CYS A 700 -50.42 -8.02 1.46
N ALA A 701 -51.15 -7.33 0.58
CA ALA A 701 -52.37 -6.63 0.98
C ALA A 701 -53.45 -7.64 1.44
N LYS A 702 -54.20 -7.26 2.48
CA LYS A 702 -55.34 -8.06 2.95
C LYS A 702 -56.37 -8.19 1.83
N ARG A 703 -56.90 -9.40 1.61
CA ARG A 703 -58.01 -9.61 0.67
C ARG A 703 -59.32 -9.52 1.44
N VAL A 704 -60.15 -8.56 1.07
CA VAL A 704 -61.47 -8.32 1.67
C VAL A 704 -62.54 -8.62 0.64
N VAL A 705 -63.51 -9.47 0.98
CA VAL A 705 -64.65 -9.76 0.13
C VAL A 705 -65.94 -9.55 0.90
N LYS A 706 -66.87 -8.77 0.33
CA LYS A 706 -68.16 -8.43 0.93
C LYS A 706 -69.28 -9.12 0.17
N VAL A 707 -70.09 -9.90 0.87
CA VAL A 707 -71.21 -10.66 0.31
C VAL A 707 -72.51 -10.11 0.90
N PRO A 708 -73.33 -9.38 0.12
CA PRO A 708 -74.65 -8.95 0.55
C PRO A 708 -75.65 -10.11 0.44
N VAL A 709 -76.42 -10.34 1.49
CA VAL A 709 -77.42 -11.41 1.59
C VAL A 709 -78.79 -10.76 1.77
N LYS A 710 -79.75 -11.08 0.90
CA LYS A 710 -81.14 -10.61 1.00
C LYS A 710 -81.99 -11.61 1.79
N ALA A 711 -82.98 -11.12 2.54
CA ALA A 711 -83.93 -11.97 3.28
C ALA A 711 -84.95 -12.59 2.31
N ALA A 712 -84.61 -13.75 1.74
CA ALA A 712 -85.50 -14.84 1.31
C ALA A 712 -84.81 -15.71 0.24
N CYS A 713 -84.37 -16.92 0.61
CA CYS A 713 -84.62 -18.22 -0.06
C CYS A 713 -83.80 -19.31 0.66
N ALA A 714 -84.13 -20.58 0.48
CA ALA A 714 -83.56 -21.72 1.20
C ALA A 714 -82.02 -21.75 1.23
N ALA A 715 -81.44 -22.32 2.29
CA ALA A 715 -80.00 -22.36 2.58
C ALA A 715 -79.10 -22.79 1.39
N CYS A 716 -79.62 -23.57 0.43
CA CYS A 716 -78.90 -23.97 -0.79
C CYS A 716 -78.60 -22.82 -1.77
N ASP A 717 -79.45 -21.79 -1.86
CA ASP A 717 -79.27 -20.73 -2.86
C ASP A 717 -78.14 -19.77 -2.46
N VAL A 718 -77.90 -19.58 -1.16
CA VAL A 718 -76.85 -18.67 -0.67
C VAL A 718 -75.46 -19.29 -0.74
N TYR A 719 -75.34 -20.61 -0.59
CA TYR A 719 -74.06 -21.32 -0.75
C TYR A 719 -73.53 -21.22 -2.19
N ASN A 720 -74.44 -21.37 -3.17
CA ASN A 720 -74.13 -21.11 -4.56
C ASN A 720 -73.81 -19.63 -4.80
N LEU A 721 -74.52 -18.69 -4.16
CA LEU A 721 -74.24 -17.27 -4.28
C LEU A 721 -72.82 -16.93 -3.81
N ILE A 722 -72.32 -17.51 -2.71
CA ILE A 722 -70.95 -17.28 -2.20
C ILE A 722 -69.91 -17.81 -3.18
N LEU A 723 -70.09 -19.03 -3.67
CA LEU A 723 -69.18 -19.62 -4.66
C LEU A 723 -69.18 -18.89 -6.02
N TYR A 724 -70.31 -18.31 -6.42
CA TYR A 724 -70.44 -17.48 -7.62
C TYR A 724 -69.98 -16.02 -7.42
N THR A 725 -70.15 -15.43 -6.24
CA THR A 725 -69.76 -14.03 -5.95
C THR A 725 -68.28 -13.88 -5.58
N LEU A 726 -67.66 -14.91 -5.00
CA LEU A 726 -66.23 -14.88 -4.65
C LEU A 726 -65.31 -15.03 -5.89
N GLY A 727 -65.83 -15.46 -7.05
CA GLY A 727 -65.06 -15.77 -8.26
C GLY A 727 -64.79 -14.61 -9.24
N PRO A 728 -65.77 -13.72 -9.55
CA PRO A 728 -65.53 -12.63 -10.49
C PRO A 728 -65.98 -11.26 -9.92
N PHE A 729 -65.21 -10.70 -8.98
CA PHE A 729 -65.27 -9.26 -8.68
C PHE A 729 -63.85 -8.68 -8.76
N ILE A 730 -63.50 -8.16 -9.94
CA ILE A 730 -62.33 -7.30 -10.16
C ILE A 730 -62.81 -6.00 -10.81
N GLU A 731 -62.85 -4.97 -9.96
CA GLU A 731 -62.63 -3.53 -10.19
C GLU A 731 -63.23 -2.83 -11.42
N LYS A 732 -64.24 -1.98 -11.16
CA LYS A 732 -64.24 -0.60 -11.66
C LYS A 732 -64.55 0.37 -10.52
N LYS A 733 -63.58 1.24 -10.23
CA LYS A 733 -63.78 2.44 -9.40
C LYS A 733 -64.71 3.41 -10.14
N THR A 734 -65.52 4.10 -9.34
CA THR A 734 -66.30 5.33 -9.61
C THR A 734 -67.44 5.25 -10.63
N GLY A 735 -68.68 5.15 -10.13
CA GLY A 735 -69.92 5.36 -10.88
C GLY A 735 -71.15 4.96 -10.06
N ASN A 736 -72.18 5.81 -10.03
CA ASN A 736 -73.37 5.78 -9.16
C ASN A 736 -73.96 4.40 -8.78
N ASP A 737 -74.26 4.23 -7.48
CA ASP A 737 -74.88 3.04 -6.87
C ASP A 737 -76.27 2.65 -7.44
N ALA A 738 -76.92 3.52 -8.23
CA ALA A 738 -78.24 3.26 -8.80
C ALA A 738 -78.23 2.34 -10.04
N GLU A 739 -77.21 2.42 -10.91
CA GLU A 739 -77.11 1.59 -12.13
C GLU A 739 -76.72 0.13 -11.81
N LEU A 740 -75.90 -0.06 -10.76
CA LEU A 740 -75.50 -1.39 -10.27
C LEU A 740 -76.70 -2.19 -9.73
N GLN A 741 -77.67 -1.50 -9.12
CA GLN A 741 -78.86 -2.14 -8.54
C GLN A 741 -79.84 -2.59 -9.63
N GLU A 742 -79.94 -1.85 -10.73
CA GLU A 742 -80.79 -2.18 -11.89
C GLU A 742 -80.21 -3.34 -12.73
N GLN A 743 -78.87 -3.42 -12.88
CA GLN A 743 -78.20 -4.55 -13.54
C GLN A 743 -78.27 -5.85 -12.71
N LEU A 744 -78.14 -5.77 -11.39
CA LEU A 744 -78.30 -6.91 -10.48
C LEU A 744 -79.73 -7.48 -10.49
N GLU A 745 -80.76 -6.65 -10.63
CA GLU A 745 -82.14 -7.11 -10.77
C GLU A 745 -82.41 -7.71 -12.15
N ALA A 746 -81.78 -7.20 -13.22
CA ALA A 746 -81.86 -7.78 -14.56
C ALA A 746 -81.21 -9.17 -14.64
N GLU A 747 -80.02 -9.36 -14.08
CA GLU A 747 -79.33 -10.66 -14.08
C GLU A 747 -80.01 -11.69 -13.15
N TRP A 748 -80.56 -11.26 -12.01
CA TRP A 748 -81.39 -12.11 -11.15
C TRP A 748 -82.64 -12.59 -11.90
N THR A 749 -83.28 -11.71 -12.67
CA THR A 749 -84.47 -12.04 -13.48
C THR A 749 -84.14 -13.04 -14.59
N VAL A 750 -82.98 -12.91 -15.24
CA VAL A 750 -82.49 -13.87 -16.24
C VAL A 750 -82.22 -15.24 -15.62
N SER A 751 -81.63 -15.28 -14.43
CA SER A 751 -81.35 -16.54 -13.70
C SER A 751 -82.63 -17.23 -13.23
N LYS A 752 -83.62 -16.46 -12.75
CA LYS A 752 -84.96 -16.99 -12.37
C LYS A 752 -85.70 -17.59 -13.57
N ASN A 753 -85.56 -16.98 -14.76
CA ASN A 753 -86.13 -17.49 -16.01
C ASN A 753 -85.40 -18.73 -16.55
N LEU A 754 -84.09 -18.85 -16.32
CA LEU A 754 -83.31 -20.06 -16.64
C LEU A 754 -83.66 -21.22 -15.70
N GLN A 755 -83.87 -20.93 -14.42
CA GLN A 755 -84.32 -21.94 -13.45
C GLN A 755 -85.74 -22.42 -13.77
N MET A 756 -86.69 -21.52 -14.05
CA MET A 756 -88.03 -21.93 -14.51
C MET A 756 -87.99 -22.74 -15.80
N ARG A 757 -87.09 -22.42 -16.75
CA ARG A 757 -86.91 -23.23 -17.97
C ARG A 757 -86.32 -24.62 -17.68
N ASN A 758 -85.38 -24.73 -16.75
CA ASN A 758 -84.78 -26.01 -16.36
C ASN A 758 -85.76 -26.87 -15.56
N ASP A 759 -86.58 -26.27 -14.70
CA ASP A 759 -87.64 -26.97 -13.97
C ASP A 759 -88.77 -27.41 -14.91
N GLN A 760 -89.09 -26.61 -15.94
CA GLN A 760 -90.01 -27.01 -17.02
C GLN A 760 -89.42 -28.14 -17.88
N LEU A 761 -88.11 -28.12 -18.15
CA LEU A 761 -87.41 -29.21 -18.85
C LEU A 761 -87.39 -30.49 -18.01
N ALA A 762 -87.17 -30.38 -16.70
CA ALA A 762 -87.19 -31.50 -15.77
C ALA A 762 -88.60 -32.09 -15.61
N MET A 763 -89.66 -31.27 -15.57
CA MET A 763 -91.05 -31.75 -15.61
C MET A 763 -91.39 -32.43 -16.94
N ASN A 764 -90.89 -31.92 -18.07
CA ASN A 764 -91.09 -32.55 -19.39
C ASN A 764 -90.31 -33.88 -19.54
N LEU A 765 -89.12 -33.98 -18.95
CA LEU A 765 -88.32 -35.21 -18.89
C LEU A 765 -88.90 -36.26 -17.92
N ALA A 766 -89.60 -35.81 -16.87
CA ALA A 766 -90.33 -36.68 -15.93
C ALA A 766 -91.71 -37.14 -16.46
N TRP A 767 -92.22 -36.56 -17.55
CA TRP A 767 -93.43 -37.01 -18.25
C TRP A 767 -93.14 -37.95 -19.44
N GLN A 768 -91.87 -38.14 -19.79
CA GLN A 768 -91.43 -39.07 -20.84
C GLN A 768 -90.67 -40.30 -20.30
N ASN A 769 -90.67 -40.53 -18.98
CA ASN A 769 -90.20 -41.76 -18.34
C ASN A 769 -91.19 -42.26 -17.28
#